data_AF-F4QFZ1-F1
#
_entry.id   AF-F4QFZ1-F1
#
_cell.length_a   1.000
_cell.length_b   1.000
_cell.length_c   1.000
_cell.angle_alpha   90.00
_cell.angle_beta   90.00
_cell.angle_gamma   90.00
#
_symmetry.space_group_name_H-M   'P 1'
#
loop_
_entity.id
_entity.type
_entity.pdbx_description
1 polymer ?
#
loop_
_entity_poly.entity_id
_entity_poly.type
_entity_poly.pdbx_seq_one_letter_code
_entity_poly.pdbx_strand_id
1 'polypeptide(L)'
;MEWIEAAGGDVRKALDSFFLAVKANHTNLTFRPNSTVTDLTRTAGKWSISVGAAPEEYDFVVLALGFGDERVIGDAPLHDYWKSSDAIGAAVDKESRQYFISGNGDGGLADAIAVHFEEFEQVAFVKWFLSLFNGPELAAEVGAIFEKVPNDGDLEPAFTETLLPIFLSRGVVKDIKQRLRKDRTVTLNCSKILLQKGRAAPLNQVIMFAILKACEETDQAVTRTLGAITNVTKAASNYIVDGPAFGTSSAHFSDVILRHGPDRAGRYKFCSSFYDQYATYIAALKVSSADKFSPPELDPASFAFFTDAFRAGIADATQATALDALTARQKTTIIVNWDDSVQKPTQQGTQTIQEMCSRCSDIEAPLVIHLALQRSRIPEFATELERFARASGGRILLEASPATFPSWSDSGVPVNPQLTFVSPYRSNELPTVAELRKLFDTYLIQRLDAAIAHCAAGSCGVFKDVHPSLYGTFAETWSEWKLILEGDHELRGKFLRVLARAIDDGSGWDGAEDGFVDLVAGSFLIMAAHAGRSATPTNSRHGNVIFQGDAIGVASGCKILDGKLISDVPADEFWSADALILAGAYEEMRTGRDLITDGGVSSRTLLTSERVRPAIIQNTRRWRDALKGDLRAWIANIEAEFQDWKSRQDAQLEKQP
;
A
#
# COMPACT_ATOMS: atom_id res chain seq x y z
N MET A 1 8.48 -3.43 25.16
CA MET A 1 7.11 -2.89 25.23
C MET A 1 6.88 -2.06 23.99
N GLU A 2 5.92 -2.45 23.16
CA GLU A 2 5.37 -1.57 22.13
C GLU A 2 4.38 -0.64 22.82
N TRP A 3 4.62 0.67 22.77
CA TRP A 3 3.63 1.65 23.21
C TRP A 3 2.85 2.11 21.98
N ILE A 4 1.56 2.30 22.17
CA ILE A 4 0.65 2.82 21.15
C ILE A 4 0.48 4.32 21.34
N GLU A 5 0.03 4.99 20.30
CA GLU A 5 -0.41 6.38 20.36
C GLU A 5 -1.47 6.55 21.48
N ALA A 6 -1.18 7.45 22.43
CA ALA A 6 -2.04 7.77 23.57
C ALA A 6 -1.64 9.15 24.13
N ALA A 7 -2.38 9.65 25.12
CA ALA A 7 -2.01 10.86 25.83
C ALA A 7 -0.59 10.73 26.45
N GLY A 8 0.22 11.79 26.37
CA GLY A 8 1.62 11.75 26.79
C GLY A 8 1.83 11.27 28.24
N GLY A 9 0.92 11.64 29.15
CA GLY A 9 0.94 11.17 30.54
C GLY A 9 0.73 9.66 30.68
N ASP A 10 -0.13 9.07 29.85
CA ASP A 10 -0.38 7.63 29.85
C ASP A 10 0.80 6.86 29.25
N VAL A 11 1.37 7.35 28.14
CA VAL A 11 2.60 6.81 27.54
C VAL A 11 3.72 6.82 28.57
N ARG A 12 3.95 7.95 29.24
CA ARG A 12 4.96 8.07 30.30
C ARG A 12 4.73 7.06 31.42
N LYS A 13 3.51 7.00 31.96
CA LYS A 13 3.16 6.06 33.04
C LYS A 13 3.43 4.61 32.64
N ALA A 14 3.12 4.26 31.40
CA ALA A 14 3.38 2.93 30.88
C ALA A 14 4.89 2.65 30.78
N LEU A 15 5.68 3.60 30.24
CA LEU A 15 7.14 3.49 30.14
C LEU A 15 7.82 3.39 31.51
N ASP A 16 7.40 4.21 32.47
CA ASP A 16 7.90 4.18 33.85
C ASP A 16 7.63 2.81 34.50
N SER A 17 6.40 2.30 34.34
CA SER A 17 6.01 0.99 34.87
C SER A 17 6.83 -0.14 34.25
N PHE A 18 7.07 -0.08 32.94
CA PHE A 18 7.89 -1.05 32.23
C PHE A 18 9.35 -1.01 32.68
N PHE A 19 9.95 0.19 32.79
CA PHE A 19 11.32 0.34 33.27
C PHE A 19 11.51 -0.20 34.69
N LEU A 20 10.56 0.08 35.60
CA LEU A 20 10.61 -0.43 36.96
C LEU A 20 10.55 -1.96 37.02
N ALA A 21 9.73 -2.59 36.17
CA ALA A 21 9.66 -4.04 36.05
C ALA A 21 10.98 -4.63 35.56
N VAL A 22 11.59 -4.04 34.52
CA VAL A 22 12.91 -4.44 34.03
C VAL A 22 13.96 -4.31 35.14
N LYS A 23 14.04 -3.14 35.79
CA LYS A 23 15.00 -2.91 36.87
C LYS A 23 14.87 -3.93 38.01
N ALA A 24 13.65 -4.31 38.39
CA ALA A 24 13.43 -5.31 39.44
C ALA A 24 14.03 -6.68 39.10
N ASN A 25 14.10 -7.03 37.80
CA ASN A 25 14.61 -8.30 37.31
C ASN A 25 16.10 -8.28 36.92
N HIS A 26 16.74 -7.11 36.87
CA HIS A 26 18.14 -6.95 36.48
C HIS A 26 18.99 -6.33 37.60
N THR A 27 19.60 -7.18 38.44
CA THR A 27 20.41 -6.76 39.61
C THR A 27 21.65 -5.94 39.26
N ASN A 28 22.17 -6.06 38.04
CA ASN A 28 23.31 -5.29 37.54
C ASN A 28 22.93 -3.88 37.05
N LEU A 29 21.64 -3.57 36.95
CA LEU A 29 21.16 -2.24 36.54
C LEU A 29 21.05 -1.31 37.75
N THR A 30 22.02 -0.41 37.90
CA THR A 30 21.96 0.64 38.92
C THR A 30 21.25 1.87 38.38
N PHE A 31 20.14 2.25 39.01
CA PHE A 31 19.42 3.49 38.68
C PHE A 31 19.47 4.46 39.85
N ARG A 32 20.03 5.65 39.61
CA ARG A 32 20.17 6.74 40.58
C ARG A 32 19.25 7.90 40.19
N PRO A 33 17.98 7.93 40.66
CA PRO A 33 17.10 9.05 40.39
C PRO A 33 17.62 10.31 41.08
N ASN A 34 17.13 11.49 40.67
CA ASN A 34 17.47 12.78 41.28
C ASN A 34 18.99 13.05 41.34
N SER A 35 19.72 12.51 40.37
CA SER A 35 21.17 12.67 40.24
C SER A 35 21.47 13.49 38.99
N THR A 36 22.43 14.41 39.10
CA THR A 36 22.85 15.27 37.99
C THR A 36 24.31 15.01 37.67
N VAL A 37 24.59 14.72 36.40
CA VAL A 37 25.97 14.68 35.90
C VAL A 37 26.47 16.11 35.79
N THR A 38 27.58 16.42 36.48
CA THR A 38 28.15 17.77 36.53
C THR A 38 29.43 17.92 35.71
N ASP A 39 30.11 16.80 35.41
CA ASP A 39 31.32 16.77 34.61
C ASP A 39 31.48 15.43 33.89
N LEU A 40 32.04 15.46 32.69
CA LEU A 40 32.42 14.28 31.91
C LEU A 40 33.81 14.52 31.30
N THR A 41 34.79 13.71 31.70
CA THR A 41 36.15 13.78 31.19
C THR A 41 36.64 12.41 30.75
N ARG A 42 37.69 12.37 29.92
CA ARG A 42 38.33 11.13 29.49
C ARG A 42 39.78 11.12 29.96
N THR A 43 40.12 10.18 30.85
CA THR A 43 41.42 10.09 31.51
C THR A 43 41.94 8.66 31.40
N ALA A 44 43.21 8.50 30.99
CA ALA A 44 43.87 7.19 30.91
C ALA A 44 43.09 6.10 30.14
N GLY A 45 42.33 6.50 29.10
CA GLY A 45 41.55 5.59 28.27
C GLY A 45 40.13 5.30 28.77
N LYS A 46 39.79 5.67 30.02
CA LYS A 46 38.46 5.55 30.61
C LYS A 46 37.71 6.87 30.65
N TRP A 47 36.40 6.80 30.80
CA TRP A 47 35.53 7.94 31.05
C TRP A 47 35.35 8.15 32.55
N SER A 48 35.51 9.38 33.01
CA SER A 48 35.25 9.81 34.38
C SER A 48 33.99 10.67 34.40
N ILE A 49 32.98 10.26 35.15
CA ILE A 49 31.70 10.97 35.31
C ILE A 49 31.57 11.46 36.75
N SER A 50 31.30 12.75 36.93
CA SER A 50 30.96 13.31 38.24
C SER A 50 29.45 13.34 38.45
N VAL A 51 28.96 12.58 39.43
CA VAL A 51 27.54 12.54 39.85
C VAL A 51 27.47 12.86 41.35
N GLY A 52 27.72 14.12 41.71
CA GLY A 52 27.83 14.55 43.12
C GLY A 52 29.29 14.71 43.59
N ALA A 53 29.64 14.13 44.73
CA ALA A 53 30.87 14.48 45.46
C ALA A 53 32.16 13.76 44.98
N ALA A 54 32.07 12.60 44.34
CA ALA A 54 33.22 11.84 43.86
C ALA A 54 33.03 11.39 42.39
N PRO A 55 34.05 11.49 41.52
CA PRO A 55 33.99 10.96 40.16
C PRO A 55 34.00 9.42 40.12
N GLU A 56 33.28 8.85 39.15
CA GLU A 56 33.21 7.41 38.88
C GLU A 56 33.78 7.09 37.49
N GLU A 57 34.50 5.98 37.36
CA GLU A 57 35.12 5.56 36.09
C GLU A 57 34.26 4.52 35.34
N TYR A 58 34.19 4.66 34.02
CA TYR A 58 33.48 3.78 33.11
C TYR A 58 34.27 3.52 31.83
N ASP A 59 34.15 2.32 31.25
CA ASP A 59 34.75 2.02 29.95
C ASP A 59 33.99 2.67 28.79
N PHE A 60 32.67 2.79 28.92
CA PHE A 60 31.77 3.38 27.94
C PHE A 60 30.74 4.28 28.60
N VAL A 61 30.41 5.39 27.93
CA VAL A 61 29.37 6.33 28.37
C VAL A 61 28.43 6.59 27.20
N VAL A 62 27.14 6.37 27.43
CA VAL A 62 26.07 6.67 26.47
C VAL A 62 25.23 7.80 27.06
N LEU A 63 25.20 8.94 26.37
CA LEU A 63 24.42 10.10 26.78
C LEU A 63 23.02 10.06 26.15
N ALA A 64 22.04 9.53 26.88
CA ALA A 64 20.63 9.48 26.47
C ALA A 64 19.81 10.61 27.11
N LEU A 65 20.26 11.86 26.95
CA LEU A 65 19.75 13.02 27.70
C LEU A 65 18.45 13.63 27.13
N GLY A 66 17.97 13.12 26.00
CA GLY A 66 16.84 13.67 25.26
C GLY A 66 17.12 15.06 24.67
N PHE A 67 16.05 15.75 24.27
CA PHE A 67 16.13 17.10 23.72
C PHE A 67 16.37 18.16 24.81
N GLY A 68 15.92 17.92 26.04
CA GLY A 68 15.98 18.86 27.16
C GLY A 68 14.65 19.58 27.39
N ASP A 69 14.58 20.36 28.46
CA ASP A 69 13.42 21.18 28.81
C ASP A 69 13.36 22.44 27.95
N GLU A 70 12.15 22.91 27.68
CA GLU A 70 11.90 24.17 26.97
C GLU A 70 12.64 25.34 27.64
N ARG A 71 13.23 26.22 26.83
CA ARG A 71 13.99 27.36 27.36
C ARG A 71 13.09 28.31 28.15
N VAL A 72 13.51 28.65 29.37
CA VAL A 72 12.87 29.68 30.20
C VAL A 72 13.21 31.07 29.69
N ILE A 73 12.19 31.91 29.46
CA ILE A 73 12.33 33.30 29.03
C ILE A 73 11.52 34.18 29.99
N GLY A 74 12.22 34.92 30.85
CA GLY A 74 11.59 35.74 31.89
C GLY A 74 10.63 34.93 32.78
N ASP A 75 9.46 35.49 33.04
CA ASP A 75 8.39 34.91 33.84
C ASP A 75 7.40 34.03 33.04
N ALA A 76 7.75 33.63 31.81
CA ALA A 76 6.87 32.80 30.99
C ALA A 76 6.57 31.46 31.69
N PRO A 77 5.30 31.02 31.73
CA PRO A 77 4.96 29.73 32.33
C PRO A 77 5.53 28.57 31.49
N LEU A 78 5.99 27.53 32.19
CA LEU A 78 6.51 26.31 31.57
C LEU A 78 5.37 25.31 31.36
N HIS A 79 5.05 24.99 30.10
CA HIS A 79 4.02 24.02 29.73
C HIS A 79 4.67 22.69 29.34
N ASP A 80 4.31 21.62 30.04
CA ASP A 80 4.98 20.31 29.95
C ASP A 80 4.14 19.35 29.11
N TYR A 81 4.66 19.02 27.92
CA TYR A 81 4.01 18.13 26.96
C TYR A 81 3.70 16.73 27.52
N TRP A 82 4.40 16.29 28.58
CA TRP A 82 4.24 14.98 29.18
C TRP A 82 3.28 14.95 30.37
N LYS A 83 2.66 16.08 30.73
CA LYS A 83 1.69 16.16 31.83
C LYS A 83 0.27 16.33 31.28
N SER A 84 -0.66 15.60 31.88
CA SER A 84 -2.07 15.55 31.50
C SER A 84 -2.88 16.79 31.91
N SER A 85 -2.25 17.95 32.11
CA SER A 85 -2.87 19.07 32.81
C SER A 85 -2.40 20.44 32.34
N ASP A 86 -2.53 20.75 31.06
CA ASP A 86 -2.34 22.14 30.61
C ASP A 86 -3.68 22.69 30.08
N ALA A 87 -4.09 23.84 30.61
CA ALA A 87 -5.36 24.56 30.36
C ALA A 87 -5.63 24.94 28.89
N ILE A 88 -4.67 24.62 28.01
CA ILE A 88 -4.62 24.94 26.59
C ILE A 88 -5.80 24.31 25.83
N GLY A 89 -6.23 23.09 26.22
CA GLY A 89 -7.41 22.40 25.67
C GLY A 89 -8.56 22.15 26.68
N ALA A 90 -8.56 22.82 27.84
CA ALA A 90 -9.55 22.62 28.91
C ALA A 90 -10.95 23.17 28.54
N ALA A 91 -11.95 23.07 29.44
CA ALA A 91 -13.32 23.59 29.22
C ALA A 91 -13.38 25.11 28.97
N VAL A 92 -14.56 25.62 28.56
CA VAL A 92 -14.83 27.06 28.34
C VAL A 92 -14.39 27.92 29.53
N ASP A 93 -13.60 28.97 29.26
CA ASP A 93 -13.18 29.96 30.24
C ASP A 93 -14.39 30.82 30.63
N LYS A 94 -14.53 31.08 31.93
CA LYS A 94 -15.65 31.90 32.45
C LYS A 94 -15.58 33.37 32.00
N GLU A 95 -14.39 33.83 31.62
CA GLU A 95 -14.10 35.19 31.15
C GLU A 95 -13.24 35.12 29.89
N SER A 96 -13.34 36.13 29.02
CA SER A 96 -12.56 36.18 27.78
C SER A 96 -11.06 36.33 28.08
N ARG A 97 -10.22 35.43 27.53
CA ARG A 97 -8.77 35.40 27.76
C ARG A 97 -7.97 35.71 26.50
N GLN A 98 -6.85 36.42 26.68
CA GLN A 98 -5.91 36.72 25.60
C GLN A 98 -4.73 35.76 25.66
N TYR A 99 -4.54 34.95 24.63
CA TYR A 99 -3.46 33.98 24.52
C TYR A 99 -2.38 34.48 23.57
N PHE A 100 -1.13 34.31 23.97
CA PHE A 100 0.02 34.51 23.10
C PHE A 100 0.79 33.21 22.96
N ILE A 101 0.99 32.77 21.72
CA ILE A 101 1.67 31.50 21.40
C ILE A 101 2.81 31.82 20.46
N SER A 102 4.02 31.39 20.81
CA SER A 102 5.21 31.63 19.99
C SER A 102 5.91 30.35 19.62
N GLY A 103 5.99 30.08 18.33
CA GLY A 103 6.59 28.88 17.76
C GLY A 103 5.81 28.38 16.56
N ASN A 104 6.53 27.98 15.51
CA ASN A 104 5.98 27.46 14.26
C ASN A 104 6.45 26.01 13.95
N GLY A 105 7.00 25.33 14.95
CA GLY A 105 7.25 23.89 14.90
C GLY A 105 6.04 23.08 15.37
N ASP A 106 6.14 21.75 15.37
CA ASP A 106 5.02 20.86 15.71
C ASP A 106 4.37 21.17 17.06
N GLY A 107 5.16 21.37 18.13
CA GLY A 107 4.61 21.72 19.43
C GLY A 107 3.90 23.09 19.45
N GLY A 108 4.42 24.07 18.71
CA GLY A 108 3.82 25.41 18.62
C GLY A 108 2.50 25.42 17.84
N LEU A 109 2.46 24.68 16.72
CA LEU A 109 1.24 24.54 15.94
C LEU A 109 0.21 23.66 16.65
N ALA A 110 0.61 22.60 17.34
CA ALA A 110 -0.30 21.77 18.12
C ALA A 110 -0.98 22.56 19.24
N ASP A 111 -0.22 23.36 19.99
CA ASP A 111 -0.82 24.24 21.01
C ASP A 111 -1.69 25.33 20.38
N ALA A 112 -1.25 25.91 19.26
CA ALA A 112 -2.05 26.87 18.52
C ALA A 112 -3.39 26.29 18.08
N ILE A 113 -3.40 25.06 17.54
CA ILE A 113 -4.63 24.35 17.19
C ILE A 113 -5.47 24.12 18.46
N ALA A 114 -4.89 23.58 19.53
CA ALA A 114 -5.59 23.21 20.75
C ALA A 114 -6.33 24.40 21.39
N VAL A 115 -5.72 25.59 21.43
CA VAL A 115 -6.32 26.79 22.05
C VAL A 115 -7.65 27.21 21.40
N HIS A 116 -7.86 26.87 20.13
CA HIS A 116 -9.07 27.25 19.38
C HIS A 116 -10.28 26.34 19.65
N PHE A 117 -10.09 25.17 20.29
CA PHE A 117 -11.15 24.18 20.48
C PHE A 117 -11.39 23.83 21.94
N GLU A 118 -12.61 23.35 22.22
CA GLU A 118 -13.00 22.84 23.54
C GLU A 118 -12.64 21.36 23.64
N GLU A 119 -12.16 20.93 24.82
CA GLU A 119 -11.82 19.53 25.12
C GLU A 119 -10.93 18.89 24.02
N PHE A 120 -9.92 19.63 23.60
CA PHE A 120 -9.08 19.23 22.48
C PHE A 120 -8.26 17.97 22.81
N GLU A 121 -8.50 16.91 22.05
CA GLU A 121 -7.68 15.70 22.00
C GLU A 121 -7.15 15.54 20.58
N GLN A 122 -5.82 15.52 20.43
CA GLN A 122 -5.16 15.66 19.14
C GLN A 122 -5.51 14.52 18.18
N VAL A 123 -5.57 13.28 18.65
CA VAL A 123 -5.84 12.10 17.80
C VAL A 123 -7.27 12.14 17.26
N ALA A 124 -8.24 12.39 18.13
CA ALA A 124 -9.65 12.51 17.78
C ALA A 124 -9.88 13.70 16.84
N PHE A 125 -9.23 14.84 17.10
CA PHE A 125 -9.34 16.00 16.24
C PHE A 125 -8.77 15.75 14.84
N VAL A 126 -7.58 15.14 14.74
CA VAL A 126 -6.97 14.79 13.46
C VAL A 126 -7.85 13.82 12.67
N LYS A 127 -8.37 12.77 13.32
CA LYS A 127 -9.32 11.84 12.69
C LYS A 127 -10.57 12.54 12.19
N TRP A 128 -11.15 13.44 13.00
CA TRP A 128 -12.29 14.24 12.58
C TRP A 128 -11.96 15.14 11.38
N PHE A 129 -10.84 15.86 11.41
CA PHE A 129 -10.43 16.74 10.32
C PHE A 129 -10.23 15.95 9.02
N LEU A 130 -9.54 14.81 9.06
CA LEU A 130 -9.34 13.95 7.89
C LEU A 130 -10.66 13.35 7.37
N SER A 131 -11.64 13.10 8.25
CA SER A 131 -12.97 12.61 7.85
C SER A 131 -13.81 13.62 7.04
N LEU A 132 -13.42 14.91 7.01
CA LEU A 132 -14.05 15.92 6.17
C LEU A 132 -13.72 15.76 4.68
N PHE A 133 -12.77 14.87 4.35
CA PHE A 133 -12.33 14.61 2.99
C PHE A 133 -12.74 13.20 2.57
N ASN A 134 -13.30 13.09 1.37
CA ASN A 134 -13.62 11.81 0.73
C ASN A 134 -12.68 11.62 -0.47
N GLY A 135 -11.50 11.04 -0.24
CA GLY A 135 -10.53 10.68 -1.28
C GLY A 135 -9.13 11.30 -1.12
N PRO A 136 -8.18 10.92 -2.00
CA PRO A 136 -6.76 11.26 -1.87
C PRO A 136 -6.39 12.68 -2.33
N GLU A 137 -7.36 13.49 -2.76
CA GLU A 137 -7.17 14.82 -3.34
C GLU A 137 -6.35 15.74 -2.43
N LEU A 138 -6.68 15.80 -1.13
CA LEU A 138 -5.94 16.63 -0.17
C LEU A 138 -4.46 16.23 -0.11
N ALA A 139 -4.19 14.93 0.03
CA ALA A 139 -2.83 14.43 0.15
C ALA A 139 -2.02 14.63 -1.13
N ALA A 140 -2.63 14.43 -2.30
CA ALA A 140 -2.00 14.64 -3.59
C ALA A 140 -1.59 16.11 -3.79
N GLU A 141 -2.49 17.05 -3.50
CA GLU A 141 -2.21 18.48 -3.65
C GLU A 141 -1.20 18.98 -2.60
N VAL A 142 -1.29 18.52 -1.35
CA VAL A 142 -0.28 18.83 -0.33
C VAL A 142 1.10 18.29 -0.76
N GLY A 143 1.18 17.07 -1.29
CA GLY A 143 2.40 16.51 -1.84
C GLY A 143 2.99 17.38 -2.96
N ALA A 144 2.16 17.75 -3.95
CA ALA A 144 2.58 18.58 -5.07
C ALA A 144 3.05 19.98 -4.64
N ILE A 145 2.42 20.58 -3.62
CA ILE A 145 2.85 21.86 -3.04
C ILE A 145 4.22 21.70 -2.37
N PHE A 146 4.40 20.65 -1.58
CA PHE A 146 5.65 20.39 -0.87
C PHE A 146 6.80 20.02 -1.82
N GLU A 147 6.54 19.49 -3.01
CA GLU A 147 7.57 19.29 -4.03
C GLU A 147 8.01 20.63 -4.66
N LYS A 148 7.06 21.54 -4.93
CA LYS A 148 7.32 22.81 -5.63
C LYS A 148 7.90 23.90 -4.74
N VAL A 149 7.45 24.00 -3.48
CA VAL A 149 7.89 25.05 -2.56
C VAL A 149 9.31 24.73 -2.07
N PRO A 150 10.27 25.66 -2.15
CA PRO A 150 11.62 25.43 -1.64
C PRO A 150 11.62 25.17 -0.14
N ASN A 151 12.63 24.45 0.35
CA ASN A 151 12.83 24.30 1.80
C ASN A 151 12.95 25.67 2.46
N ASP A 152 12.36 25.82 3.65
CA ASP A 152 12.20 27.11 4.34
C ASP A 152 11.30 28.15 3.64
N GLY A 153 10.64 27.81 2.53
CA GLY A 153 9.66 28.65 1.85
C GLY A 153 8.33 28.77 2.61
N ASP A 154 7.55 29.80 2.26
CA ASP A 154 6.20 30.01 2.78
C ASP A 154 5.17 29.18 1.99
N LEU A 155 4.43 28.33 2.71
CA LEU A 155 3.39 27.49 2.14
C LEU A 155 2.06 28.22 1.98
N GLU A 156 1.82 29.31 2.72
CA GLU A 156 0.50 29.95 2.78
C GLU A 156 -0.02 30.44 1.41
N PRO A 157 0.81 31.03 0.52
CA PRO A 157 0.34 31.40 -0.82
C PRO A 157 -0.13 30.20 -1.64
N ALA A 158 0.64 29.09 -1.63
CA ALA A 158 0.29 27.87 -2.36
C ALA A 158 -0.93 27.18 -1.74
N PHE A 159 -1.05 27.17 -0.41
CA PHE A 159 -2.25 26.68 0.27
C PHE A 159 -3.48 27.51 -0.06
N THR A 160 -3.34 28.83 -0.20
CA THR A 160 -4.44 29.72 -0.59
C THR A 160 -4.88 29.47 -2.03
N GLU A 161 -3.95 29.27 -2.96
CA GLU A 161 -4.26 29.00 -4.36
C GLU A 161 -4.91 27.61 -4.55
N THR A 162 -4.39 26.59 -3.87
CA THR A 162 -4.73 25.19 -4.17
C THR A 162 -5.63 24.54 -3.11
N LEU A 163 -5.34 24.70 -1.82
CA LEU A 163 -6.06 24.00 -0.75
C LEU A 163 -7.35 24.71 -0.31
N LEU A 164 -7.37 26.05 -0.30
CA LEU A 164 -8.56 26.80 0.10
C LEU A 164 -9.80 26.46 -0.77
N PRO A 165 -9.71 26.35 -2.12
CA PRO A 165 -10.83 25.88 -2.92
C PRO A 165 -11.36 24.49 -2.49
N ILE A 166 -10.47 23.57 -2.15
CA ILE A 166 -10.84 22.24 -1.65
C ILE A 166 -11.57 22.38 -0.32
N PHE A 167 -11.02 23.16 0.62
CA PHE A 167 -11.64 23.37 1.93
C PHE A 167 -13.04 24.00 1.83
N LEU A 168 -13.22 24.98 0.95
CA LEU A 168 -14.52 25.61 0.72
C LEU A 168 -15.52 24.65 0.09
N SER A 169 -15.12 23.89 -0.94
CA SER A 169 -16.01 22.93 -1.61
C SER A 169 -16.46 21.79 -0.69
N ARG A 170 -15.61 21.39 0.25
CA ARG A 170 -15.88 20.32 1.23
C ARG A 170 -16.53 20.83 2.53
N GLY A 171 -16.71 22.15 2.70
CA GLY A 171 -17.28 22.74 3.91
C GLY A 171 -16.34 22.73 5.13
N VAL A 172 -15.05 22.46 4.95
CA VAL A 172 -14.05 22.35 6.04
C VAL A 172 -13.98 23.64 6.85
N VAL A 173 -13.89 24.79 6.17
CA VAL A 173 -13.83 26.12 6.83
C VAL A 173 -15.08 26.35 7.69
N LYS A 174 -16.25 26.02 7.15
CA LYS A 174 -17.54 26.15 7.84
C LYS A 174 -17.63 25.25 9.07
N ASP A 175 -17.17 24.01 8.97
CA ASP A 175 -17.25 23.03 10.05
C ASP A 175 -16.26 23.35 11.18
N ILE A 176 -15.05 23.80 10.84
CA ILE A 176 -14.09 24.33 11.81
C ILE A 176 -14.69 25.53 12.53
N LYS A 177 -15.25 26.50 11.79
CA LYS A 177 -15.86 27.71 12.34
C LYS A 177 -16.95 27.43 13.37
N GLN A 178 -17.74 26.37 13.20
CA GLN A 178 -18.78 25.98 14.17
C GLN A 178 -18.21 25.46 15.49
N ARG A 179 -16.97 24.97 15.48
CA ARG A 179 -16.28 24.40 16.64
C ARG A 179 -15.29 25.37 17.30
N LEU A 180 -15.01 26.51 16.66
CA LEU A 180 -14.17 27.55 17.25
C LEU A 180 -14.80 28.08 18.53
N ARG A 181 -13.99 28.13 19.58
CA ARG A 181 -14.34 28.73 20.86
C ARG A 181 -14.32 30.24 20.79
N LYS A 182 -15.28 30.89 21.48
CA LYS A 182 -15.52 32.35 21.44
C LYS A 182 -14.97 33.15 22.62
N ASP A 183 -14.52 32.45 23.64
CA ASP A 183 -14.02 32.99 24.91
C ASP A 183 -12.51 33.31 24.89
N ARG A 184 -11.86 33.22 23.72
CA ARG A 184 -10.42 33.44 23.60
C ARG A 184 -10.09 34.29 22.38
N THR A 185 -9.07 35.13 22.52
CA THR A 185 -8.36 35.75 21.40
C THR A 185 -6.93 35.25 21.36
N VAL A 186 -6.41 34.99 20.17
CA VAL A 186 -5.11 34.35 19.99
C VAL A 186 -4.18 35.26 19.19
N THR A 187 -2.99 35.45 19.72
CA THR A 187 -1.85 36.03 19.02
C THR A 187 -0.81 34.95 18.74
N LEU A 188 -0.53 34.70 17.47
CA LEU A 188 0.52 33.78 17.03
C LEU A 188 1.78 34.57 16.66
N ASN A 189 2.89 34.23 17.30
CA ASN A 189 4.21 34.76 16.97
C ASN A 189 5.08 33.69 16.32
N CYS A 190 5.82 34.09 15.29
CA CYS A 190 6.88 33.26 14.73
C CYS A 190 8.11 34.09 14.38
N SER A 191 9.25 33.43 14.19
CA SER A 191 10.50 34.15 13.93
C SER A 191 10.53 34.82 12.56
N LYS A 192 9.87 34.23 11.55
CA LYS A 192 9.88 34.71 10.15
C LYS A 192 8.59 34.40 9.40
N ILE A 193 8.27 33.11 9.24
CA ILE A 193 7.16 32.61 8.41
C ILE A 193 6.36 31.61 9.24
N LEU A 194 5.04 31.77 9.33
CA LEU A 194 4.21 30.91 10.17
C LEU A 194 4.10 29.49 9.58
N LEU A 195 3.74 29.38 8.31
CA LEU A 195 3.62 28.10 7.60
C LEU A 195 4.87 27.82 6.75
N GLN A 196 6.01 27.67 7.43
CA GLN A 196 7.29 27.46 6.79
C GLN A 196 7.53 25.98 6.48
N LYS A 197 7.81 25.65 5.22
CA LYS A 197 8.13 24.27 4.80
C LYS A 197 9.30 23.70 5.61
N GLY A 198 9.09 22.51 6.17
CA GLY A 198 10.09 21.77 6.95
C GLY A 198 10.18 22.16 8.43
N ARG A 199 9.35 23.08 8.93
CA ARG A 199 9.32 23.45 10.36
C ARG A 199 8.42 22.57 11.22
N ALA A 200 7.31 22.08 10.67
CA ALA A 200 6.36 21.21 11.33
C ALA A 200 5.87 20.12 10.36
N ALA A 201 5.21 19.10 10.88
CA ALA A 201 4.55 18.07 10.08
C ALA A 201 3.56 18.70 9.09
N PRO A 202 3.47 18.20 7.84
CA PRO A 202 2.57 18.75 6.82
C PRO A 202 1.12 18.85 7.31
N LEU A 203 0.63 17.83 8.02
CA LEU A 203 -0.74 17.79 8.52
C LEU A 203 -1.05 18.91 9.52
N ASN A 204 -0.14 19.21 10.45
CA ASN A 204 -0.30 20.32 11.40
C ASN A 204 -0.35 21.67 10.68
N GLN A 205 0.46 21.84 9.62
CA GLN A 205 0.47 23.08 8.83
C GLN A 205 -0.83 23.25 8.02
N VAL A 206 -1.35 22.17 7.44
CA VAL A 206 -2.63 22.15 6.71
C VAL A 206 -3.81 22.44 7.64
N ILE A 207 -3.85 21.83 8.82
CA ILE A 207 -4.88 22.09 9.84
C ILE A 207 -4.82 23.55 10.30
N MET A 208 -3.63 24.05 10.65
CA MET A 208 -3.47 25.44 11.09
C MET A 208 -3.93 26.41 9.99
N PHE A 209 -3.59 26.15 8.73
CA PHE A 209 -4.08 26.94 7.61
C PHE A 209 -5.62 26.97 7.53
N ALA A 210 -6.27 25.81 7.66
CA ALA A 210 -7.74 25.72 7.66
C ALA A 210 -8.37 26.54 8.82
N ILE A 211 -7.77 26.50 10.00
CA ILE A 211 -8.20 27.28 11.17
C ILE A 211 -8.05 28.78 10.92
N LEU A 212 -6.91 29.22 10.38
CA LEU A 212 -6.69 30.64 10.05
C LEU A 212 -7.78 31.16 9.12
N LYS A 213 -8.17 30.36 8.10
CA LYS A 213 -9.25 30.71 7.17
C LYS A 213 -10.64 30.69 7.82
N ALA A 214 -10.89 29.76 8.74
CA ALA A 214 -12.13 29.78 9.52
C ALA A 214 -12.23 31.01 10.44
N CYS A 215 -11.13 31.40 11.09
CA CYS A 215 -11.06 32.58 11.93
C CYS A 215 -11.27 33.88 11.15
N GLU A 216 -10.74 33.98 9.92
CA GLU A 216 -10.96 35.14 9.02
C GLU A 216 -12.45 35.39 8.71
N GLU A 217 -13.28 34.34 8.73
CA GLU A 217 -14.74 34.46 8.53
C GLU A 217 -15.54 34.73 9.83
N THR A 218 -14.85 35.04 10.92
CA THR A 218 -15.45 35.32 12.24
C THR A 218 -14.90 36.60 12.84
N ASP A 219 -15.53 37.12 13.89
CA ASP A 219 -14.97 38.22 14.71
C ASP A 219 -13.79 37.75 15.60
N GLN A 220 -13.16 36.62 15.26
CA GLN A 220 -12.09 35.97 16.02
C GLN A 220 -10.78 35.88 15.22
N ALA A 221 -10.50 36.89 14.40
CA ALA A 221 -9.27 36.94 13.62
C ALA A 221 -8.04 36.73 14.51
N VAL A 222 -7.19 35.79 14.11
CA VAL A 222 -5.92 35.51 14.79
C VAL A 222 -4.94 36.64 14.52
N THR A 223 -4.45 37.28 15.57
CA THR A 223 -3.40 38.31 15.43
C THR A 223 -2.08 37.63 15.14
N ARG A 224 -1.34 38.09 14.13
CA ARG A 224 -0.04 37.53 13.76
C ARG A 224 1.07 38.54 14.07
N THR A 225 2.13 38.06 14.70
CA THR A 225 3.32 38.87 15.04
C THR A 225 4.58 38.15 14.59
N LEU A 226 5.64 38.93 14.36
CA LEU A 226 6.95 38.43 13.96
C LEU A 226 8.02 38.96 14.90
N GLY A 227 8.98 38.11 15.22
CA GLY A 227 10.19 38.49 15.94
C GLY A 227 10.60 37.52 17.04
N ALA A 228 11.82 37.71 17.53
CA ALA A 228 12.33 36.98 18.68
C ALA A 228 11.78 37.58 19.97
N ILE A 229 11.41 36.71 20.91
CA ILE A 229 11.05 37.14 22.26
C ILE A 229 12.32 37.34 23.06
N THR A 230 12.45 38.53 23.63
CA THR A 230 13.59 38.90 24.47
C THR A 230 13.30 38.71 25.94
N ASN A 231 12.05 38.91 26.37
CA ASN A 231 11.64 38.76 27.76
C ASN A 231 10.12 38.53 27.88
N VAL A 232 9.70 37.97 29.00
CA VAL A 232 8.30 37.93 29.43
C VAL A 232 8.25 38.39 30.88
N THR A 233 7.39 39.34 31.22
CA THR A 233 7.25 39.84 32.59
C THR A 233 5.84 39.59 33.10
N LYS A 234 5.69 39.06 34.31
CA LYS A 234 4.38 38.86 34.92
C LYS A 234 3.91 40.15 35.60
N ALA A 235 2.78 40.69 35.13
CA ALA A 235 2.15 41.90 35.66
C ALA A 235 0.75 41.59 36.22
N ALA A 236 0.64 41.49 37.55
CA ALA A 236 -0.58 41.12 38.27
C ALA A 236 -1.20 39.79 37.75
N SER A 237 -2.27 39.88 36.94
CA SER A 237 -2.98 38.74 36.33
C SER A 237 -2.60 38.46 34.88
N ASN A 238 -1.74 39.27 34.27
CA ASN A 238 -1.35 39.18 32.85
C ASN A 238 0.16 39.04 32.70
N TYR A 239 0.58 38.72 31.49
CA TYR A 239 1.97 38.69 31.03
C TYR A 239 2.19 39.78 30.00
N ILE A 240 3.35 40.41 30.07
CA ILE A 240 3.85 41.38 29.10
C ILE A 240 4.95 40.69 28.31
N VAL A 241 4.83 40.66 26.99
CA VAL A 241 5.81 40.02 26.10
C VAL A 241 6.62 41.10 25.40
N ASP A 242 7.95 41.00 25.48
CA ASP A 242 8.89 41.94 24.87
C ASP A 242 9.60 41.30 23.67
N GLY A 243 9.87 42.09 22.63
CA GLY A 243 10.70 41.71 21.48
C GLY A 243 9.96 41.67 20.14
N PRO A 244 8.86 40.89 19.99
CA PRO A 244 8.08 40.87 18.76
C PRO A 244 7.51 42.24 18.39
N ALA A 245 7.27 42.44 17.08
CA ALA A 245 6.70 43.67 16.57
C ALA A 245 5.18 43.75 16.87
N PHE A 246 4.83 44.24 18.06
CA PHE A 246 3.45 44.47 18.51
C PHE A 246 2.91 45.86 18.11
N GLY A 247 3.07 46.29 16.86
CA GLY A 247 2.60 47.63 16.45
C GLY A 247 3.02 48.75 17.44
N THR A 248 2.08 49.62 17.85
CA THR A 248 2.36 50.80 18.69
C THR A 248 2.08 50.63 20.20
N SER A 249 1.80 49.43 20.71
CA SER A 249 1.40 49.21 22.11
C SER A 249 2.08 47.99 22.73
N SER A 250 2.51 48.08 23.99
CA SER A 250 2.85 46.89 24.79
C SER A 250 1.62 45.98 24.91
N ALA A 251 1.73 44.73 24.45
CA ALA A 251 0.61 43.79 24.47
C ALA A 251 0.58 43.02 25.80
N HIS A 252 -0.59 42.98 26.43
CA HIS A 252 -0.86 42.22 27.64
C HIS A 252 -1.57 40.91 27.26
N PHE A 253 -1.22 39.81 27.91
CA PHE A 253 -1.82 38.50 27.64
C PHE A 253 -2.21 37.81 28.95
N SER A 254 -3.35 37.12 28.96
CA SER A 254 -3.76 36.29 30.09
C SER A 254 -2.85 35.07 30.23
N ASP A 255 -2.40 34.51 29.11
CA ASP A 255 -1.49 33.36 29.05
C ASP A 255 -0.46 33.50 27.92
N VAL A 256 0.71 32.94 28.17
CA VAL A 256 1.85 32.91 27.24
C VAL A 256 2.34 31.47 27.10
N ILE A 257 2.48 31.00 25.87
CA ILE A 257 2.98 29.67 25.53
C ILE A 257 4.18 29.84 24.60
N LEU A 258 5.36 29.39 25.03
CA LEU A 258 6.59 29.50 24.25
C LEU A 258 7.08 28.11 23.83
N ARG A 259 7.30 27.93 22.52
CA ARG A 259 7.80 26.71 21.87
C ARG A 259 8.98 27.06 20.96
N HIS A 260 10.07 27.46 21.60
CA HIS A 260 11.34 27.85 20.98
C HIS A 260 12.40 26.74 21.02
N GLY A 261 12.07 25.61 21.66
CA GLY A 261 12.95 24.49 21.84
C GLY A 261 13.84 24.62 23.07
N PRO A 262 14.60 23.56 23.37
CA PRO A 262 15.30 23.44 24.63
C PRO A 262 16.61 24.22 24.68
N ASP A 263 17.04 24.59 25.90
CA ASP A 263 18.39 25.14 26.14
C ASP A 263 19.45 24.04 26.04
N ARG A 264 19.84 23.71 24.79
CA ARG A 264 20.86 22.70 24.52
C ARG A 264 22.22 23.09 25.10
N ALA A 265 22.59 24.37 25.05
CA ALA A 265 23.89 24.81 25.56
C ALA A 265 23.99 24.60 27.07
N GLY A 266 22.95 24.95 27.83
CA GLY A 266 22.83 24.64 29.24
C GLY A 266 22.82 23.14 29.52
N ARG A 267 22.02 22.37 28.75
CA ARG A 267 21.85 20.92 28.93
C ARG A 267 23.14 20.13 28.73
N TYR A 268 23.94 20.48 27.72
CA TYR A 268 25.19 19.79 27.37
C TYR A 268 26.44 20.45 27.99
N LYS A 269 26.28 21.43 28.89
CA LYS A 269 27.39 22.20 29.46
C LYS A 269 28.48 21.33 30.08
N PHE A 270 28.11 20.25 30.78
CA PHE A 270 29.06 19.36 31.46
C PHE A 270 29.92 18.52 30.49
N CYS A 271 29.53 18.44 29.22
CA CYS A 271 30.24 17.72 28.17
C CYS A 271 30.45 18.60 26.92
N SER A 272 30.54 19.92 27.10
CA SER A 272 30.53 20.90 26.01
C SER A 272 31.63 20.64 24.98
N SER A 273 32.85 20.30 25.42
CA SER A 273 33.97 19.98 24.52
C SER A 273 33.68 18.82 23.56
N PHE A 274 32.97 17.79 24.03
CA PHE A 274 32.55 16.65 23.20
C PHE A 274 31.36 17.00 22.31
N TYR A 275 30.41 17.78 22.85
CA TYR A 275 29.26 18.25 22.09
C TYR A 275 29.66 19.18 20.94
N ASP A 276 30.62 20.08 21.16
CA ASP A 276 31.13 20.99 20.14
C ASP A 276 31.88 20.22 19.03
N GLN A 277 32.64 19.19 19.40
CA GLN A 277 33.27 18.28 18.43
C GLN A 277 32.22 17.52 17.61
N TYR A 278 31.19 16.99 18.27
CA TYR A 278 30.08 16.32 17.59
C TYR A 278 29.32 17.28 16.66
N ALA A 279 28.99 18.48 17.13
CA ALA A 279 28.32 19.51 16.33
C ALA A 279 29.14 19.90 15.10
N THR A 280 30.45 20.08 15.27
CA THR A 280 31.39 20.33 14.16
C THR A 280 31.39 19.19 13.15
N TYR A 281 31.49 17.94 13.62
CA TYR A 281 31.44 16.76 12.78
C TYR A 281 30.13 16.65 12.01
N ILE A 282 28.99 16.82 12.68
CA ILE A 282 27.66 16.77 12.05
C ILE A 282 27.48 17.90 11.03
N ALA A 283 27.96 19.11 11.31
CA ALA A 283 27.91 20.22 10.36
C ALA A 283 28.70 19.90 9.08
N ALA A 284 29.91 19.34 9.21
CA ALA A 284 30.69 18.88 8.07
C ALA A 284 30.00 17.73 7.32
N LEU A 285 29.43 16.75 8.04
CA LEU A 285 28.74 15.61 7.45
C LEU A 285 27.49 16.03 6.66
N LYS A 286 26.74 17.04 7.15
CA LYS A 286 25.58 17.60 6.43
C LYS A 286 25.97 18.17 5.08
N VAL A 287 27.13 18.81 4.99
CA VAL A 287 27.64 19.37 3.73
C VAL A 287 28.14 18.27 2.81
N SER A 288 28.86 17.27 3.34
CA SER A 288 29.46 16.21 2.52
C SER A 288 28.52 15.06 2.15
N SER A 289 27.42 14.88 2.89
CA SER A 289 26.53 13.73 2.77
C SER A 289 25.11 14.10 3.21
N ALA A 290 24.50 15.06 2.52
CA ALA A 290 23.16 15.54 2.82
C ALA A 290 22.10 14.42 2.79
N ASP A 291 22.32 13.39 1.97
CA ASP A 291 21.51 12.17 1.86
C ASP A 291 21.37 11.42 3.20
N LYS A 292 22.40 11.45 4.06
CA LYS A 292 22.40 10.80 5.38
C LYS A 292 21.54 11.49 6.43
N PHE A 293 20.97 12.66 6.10
CA PHE A 293 20.10 13.43 7.00
C PHE A 293 18.62 13.34 6.62
N SER A 294 18.27 12.53 5.63
CA SER A 294 16.92 12.00 5.49
C SER A 294 16.58 11.17 6.74
N PRO A 295 15.32 11.18 7.23
CA PRO A 295 14.91 10.31 8.31
C PRO A 295 15.34 8.87 8.03
N PRO A 296 16.08 8.21 8.95
CA PRO A 296 16.59 6.88 8.70
C PRO A 296 15.43 5.87 8.65
N GLU A 297 15.46 4.99 7.66
CA GLU A 297 14.56 3.84 7.59
C GLU A 297 15.28 2.63 8.21
N LEU A 298 14.61 1.89 9.09
CA LEU A 298 15.16 0.66 9.65
C LEU A 298 14.92 -0.48 8.67
N ASP A 299 15.99 -1.15 8.25
CA ASP A 299 15.86 -2.40 7.49
C ASP A 299 15.13 -3.47 8.33
N PRO A 300 14.37 -4.39 7.69
CA PRO A 300 13.72 -5.51 8.39
C PRO A 300 14.64 -6.29 9.33
N ALA A 301 15.93 -6.46 8.96
CA ALA A 301 16.94 -7.12 9.78
C ALA A 301 17.23 -6.38 11.10
N SER A 302 17.06 -5.05 11.15
CA SER A 302 17.24 -4.24 12.36
C SER A 302 16.17 -4.57 13.40
N PHE A 303 14.92 -4.77 12.97
CA PHE A 303 13.84 -5.19 13.87
C PHE A 303 14.13 -6.55 14.49
N ALA A 304 14.60 -7.52 13.70
CA ALA A 304 15.01 -8.82 14.20
C ALA A 304 16.15 -8.69 15.24
N PHE A 305 17.18 -7.91 14.95
CA PHE A 305 18.29 -7.67 15.89
C PHE A 305 17.81 -7.14 17.25
N PHE A 306 16.99 -6.09 17.26
CA PHE A 306 16.49 -5.51 18.52
C PHE A 306 15.52 -6.44 19.25
N THR A 307 14.71 -7.19 18.51
CA THR A 307 13.81 -8.21 19.06
C THR A 307 14.61 -9.33 19.75
N ASP A 308 15.63 -9.86 19.10
CA ASP A 308 16.49 -10.90 19.64
C ASP A 308 17.29 -10.41 20.86
N ALA A 309 17.81 -9.18 20.81
CA ALA A 309 18.49 -8.56 21.94
C ALA A 309 17.55 -8.38 23.14
N PHE A 310 16.31 -7.92 22.91
CA PHE A 310 15.30 -7.78 23.95
C PHE A 310 14.91 -9.14 24.55
N ARG A 311 14.68 -10.14 23.69
CA ARG A 311 14.36 -11.52 24.08
C ARG A 311 15.44 -12.12 24.98
N ALA A 312 16.71 -11.98 24.58
CA ALA A 312 17.83 -12.58 25.29
C ALA A 312 18.20 -11.82 26.57
N GLY A 313 18.04 -10.50 26.57
CA GLY A 313 18.58 -9.62 27.59
C GLY A 313 17.57 -9.10 28.62
N ILE A 314 16.28 -9.02 28.28
CA ILE A 314 15.26 -8.31 29.09
C ILE A 314 13.99 -9.15 29.32
N ALA A 315 13.53 -9.90 28.32
CA ALA A 315 12.25 -10.60 28.40
C ALA A 315 12.26 -11.73 29.44
N ASP A 316 11.18 -11.85 30.22
CA ASP A 316 10.92 -13.08 30.98
C ASP A 316 10.47 -14.22 30.05
N ALA A 317 10.34 -15.44 30.58
CA ALA A 317 10.00 -16.62 29.78
C ALA A 317 8.64 -16.50 29.03
N THR A 318 7.65 -15.89 29.67
CA THR A 318 6.31 -15.68 29.08
C THR A 318 6.39 -14.64 27.98
N GLN A 319 7.08 -13.53 28.24
CA GLN A 319 7.32 -12.46 27.27
C GLN A 319 8.11 -12.96 26.07
N ALA A 320 9.15 -13.78 26.28
CA ALA A 320 9.95 -14.36 25.22
C ALA A 320 9.10 -15.25 24.29
N THR A 321 8.22 -16.09 24.86
CA THR A 321 7.30 -16.93 24.06
C THR A 321 6.30 -16.09 23.27
N ALA A 322 5.73 -15.04 23.88
CA ALA A 322 4.82 -14.14 23.19
C ALA A 322 5.52 -13.38 22.05
N LEU A 323 6.76 -12.94 22.27
CA LEU A 323 7.58 -12.26 21.28
C LEU A 323 7.98 -13.18 20.14
N ASP A 324 8.32 -14.44 20.42
CA ASP A 324 8.61 -15.46 19.40
C ASP A 324 7.40 -15.69 18.51
N ALA A 325 6.21 -15.84 19.09
CA ALA A 325 4.96 -16.01 18.36
C ALA A 325 4.62 -14.78 17.49
N LEU A 326 4.74 -13.57 18.04
CA LEU A 326 4.51 -12.32 17.30
C LEU A 326 5.50 -12.17 16.14
N THR A 327 6.78 -12.43 16.38
CA THR A 327 7.85 -12.32 15.38
C THR A 327 7.66 -13.33 14.26
N ALA A 328 7.29 -14.58 14.59
CA ALA A 328 6.96 -15.59 13.60
C ALA A 328 5.79 -15.14 12.72
N ARG A 329 4.73 -14.58 13.32
CA ARG A 329 3.58 -14.04 12.59
C ARG A 329 3.96 -12.86 11.70
N GLN A 330 4.72 -11.90 12.22
CA GLN A 330 5.20 -10.73 11.48
C GLN A 330 6.02 -11.09 10.24
N LYS A 331 6.76 -12.21 10.27
CA LYS A 331 7.56 -12.68 9.12
C LYS A 331 6.72 -13.27 7.98
N THR A 332 5.54 -13.80 8.29
CA THR A 332 4.68 -14.50 7.32
C THR A 332 3.47 -13.68 6.90
N THR A 333 3.20 -12.56 7.55
CA THR A 333 1.98 -11.78 7.34
C THR A 333 2.25 -10.42 6.72
N ILE A 334 1.48 -10.08 5.68
CA ILE A 334 1.36 -8.73 5.13
C ILE A 334 0.02 -8.17 5.58
N ILE A 335 0.02 -7.04 6.28
CA ILE A 335 -1.20 -6.33 6.68
C ILE A 335 -1.59 -5.37 5.56
N VAL A 336 -2.81 -5.51 5.04
CA VAL A 336 -3.42 -4.55 4.12
C VAL A 336 -4.38 -3.68 4.91
N ASN A 337 -4.17 -2.37 4.93
CA ASN A 337 -4.96 -1.43 5.71
C ASN A 337 -5.39 -0.22 4.89
N TRP A 338 -6.20 0.65 5.49
CA TRP A 338 -6.54 1.97 4.97
C TRP A 338 -5.73 3.03 5.73
N ASP A 339 -5.03 3.89 5.01
CA ASP A 339 -4.36 5.05 5.60
C ASP A 339 -5.29 6.26 5.51
N ASP A 340 -5.78 6.71 6.67
CA ASP A 340 -6.70 7.85 6.78
C ASP A 340 -6.07 9.18 6.37
N SER A 341 -4.74 9.32 6.46
CA SER A 341 -4.04 10.57 6.14
C SER A 341 -3.93 10.79 4.64
N VAL A 342 -3.73 9.72 3.88
CA VAL A 342 -3.64 9.77 2.40
C VAL A 342 -4.89 9.26 1.69
N GLN A 343 -5.86 8.73 2.44
CA GLN A 343 -7.13 8.17 1.93
C GLN A 343 -6.89 7.12 0.82
N LYS A 344 -5.95 6.21 1.07
CA LYS A 344 -5.55 5.15 0.15
C LYS A 344 -5.31 3.83 0.88
N PRO A 345 -5.46 2.69 0.21
CA PRO A 345 -5.08 1.41 0.77
C PRO A 345 -3.55 1.25 0.77
N THR A 346 -3.03 0.60 1.80
CA THR A 346 -1.60 0.39 2.03
C THR A 346 -1.31 -1.05 2.46
N GLN A 347 -0.04 -1.44 2.38
CA GLN A 347 0.48 -2.71 2.87
C GLN A 347 1.65 -2.51 3.84
N GLN A 348 1.77 -3.41 4.82
CA GLN A 348 2.86 -3.46 5.79
C GLN A 348 3.31 -4.90 6.03
N GLY A 349 4.60 -5.19 5.85
CA GLY A 349 5.17 -6.52 6.06
C GLY A 349 6.68 -6.54 5.83
N THR A 350 7.31 -7.69 6.07
CA THR A 350 8.72 -7.95 5.70
C THR A 350 8.96 -7.99 4.20
N GLN A 351 7.89 -8.21 3.43
CA GLN A 351 7.85 -8.30 1.98
C GLN A 351 6.55 -7.67 1.48
N THR A 352 6.52 -7.32 0.19
CA THR A 352 5.35 -6.76 -0.48
C THR A 352 4.47 -7.86 -1.07
N ILE A 353 3.19 -7.54 -1.35
CA ILE A 353 2.28 -8.44 -2.07
C ILE A 353 2.84 -8.78 -3.45
N GLN A 354 3.50 -7.83 -4.12
CA GLN A 354 4.14 -8.07 -5.42
C GLN A 354 5.23 -9.15 -5.33
N GLU A 355 6.11 -9.08 -4.33
CA GLU A 355 7.17 -10.07 -4.10
C GLU A 355 6.62 -11.45 -3.72
N MET A 356 5.56 -11.48 -2.91
CA MET A 356 4.87 -12.72 -2.55
C MET A 356 4.19 -13.35 -3.77
N CYS A 357 3.46 -12.57 -4.57
CA CYS A 357 2.77 -13.05 -5.78
C CYS A 357 3.74 -13.51 -6.88
N SER A 358 4.89 -12.83 -7.05
CA SER A 358 5.89 -13.21 -8.06
C SER A 358 6.56 -14.56 -7.77
N ARG A 359 6.54 -15.00 -6.50
CA ARG A 359 7.11 -16.26 -6.02
C ARG A 359 6.05 -17.30 -5.65
N CYS A 360 4.80 -17.12 -6.08
CA CYS A 360 3.67 -17.97 -5.66
C CYS A 360 3.95 -19.48 -5.79
N SER A 361 4.66 -19.89 -6.86
CA SER A 361 5.08 -21.28 -7.12
C SER A 361 6.09 -21.83 -6.11
N ASP A 362 6.93 -20.96 -5.55
CA ASP A 362 8.10 -21.29 -4.73
C ASP A 362 7.87 -21.07 -3.23
N ILE A 363 6.65 -20.73 -2.82
CA ILE A 363 6.31 -20.54 -1.41
C ILE A 363 6.33 -21.92 -0.71
N GLU A 364 7.34 -22.14 0.13
CA GLU A 364 7.51 -23.37 0.91
C GLU A 364 6.56 -23.47 2.11
N ALA A 365 6.23 -22.33 2.72
CA ALA A 365 5.36 -22.24 3.90
C ALA A 365 4.28 -21.18 3.69
N PRO A 366 3.03 -21.41 4.15
CA PRO A 366 1.94 -20.48 3.91
C PRO A 366 2.24 -19.06 4.38
N LEU A 367 1.94 -18.11 3.51
CA LEU A 367 1.99 -16.67 3.78
C LEU A 367 0.57 -16.15 3.94
N VAL A 368 0.42 -15.10 4.73
CA VAL A 368 -0.88 -14.54 5.13
C VAL A 368 -1.01 -13.11 4.63
N ILE A 369 -2.15 -12.79 4.02
CA ILE A 369 -2.60 -11.43 3.80
C ILE A 369 -3.67 -11.11 4.83
N HIS A 370 -3.38 -10.21 5.76
CA HIS A 370 -4.31 -9.78 6.80
C HIS A 370 -5.05 -8.52 6.36
N LEU A 371 -6.36 -8.62 6.21
CA LEU A 371 -7.25 -7.62 5.64
C LEU A 371 -7.86 -6.75 6.76
N ALA A 372 -7.26 -5.58 6.99
CA ALA A 372 -7.68 -4.58 7.97
C ALA A 372 -8.55 -3.45 7.36
N LEU A 373 -9.00 -3.61 6.11
CA LEU A 373 -9.96 -2.72 5.45
C LEU A 373 -11.16 -3.49 4.90
N GLN A 374 -12.25 -2.76 4.61
CA GLN A 374 -13.46 -3.31 3.99
C GLN A 374 -13.19 -3.71 2.53
N ARG A 375 -13.76 -4.83 2.07
CA ARG A 375 -13.63 -5.31 0.68
C ARG A 375 -14.03 -4.27 -0.37
N SER A 376 -15.07 -3.50 -0.09
CA SER A 376 -15.60 -2.45 -0.98
C SER A 376 -14.64 -1.27 -1.21
N ARG A 377 -13.59 -1.12 -0.39
CA ARG A 377 -12.56 -0.08 -0.57
C ARG A 377 -11.55 -0.46 -1.67
N ILE A 378 -11.47 -1.74 -2.02
CA ILE A 378 -10.50 -2.28 -2.98
C ILE A 378 -11.15 -3.37 -3.87
N PRO A 379 -12.29 -3.13 -4.52
CA PRO A 379 -13.10 -4.21 -5.12
C PRO A 379 -12.37 -5.00 -6.22
N GLU A 380 -11.69 -4.30 -7.14
CA GLU A 380 -10.93 -4.94 -8.21
C GLU A 380 -9.68 -5.65 -7.68
N PHE A 381 -8.94 -5.00 -6.78
CA PHE A 381 -7.76 -5.58 -6.15
C PHE A 381 -8.11 -6.80 -5.29
N ALA A 382 -9.21 -6.75 -4.55
CA ALA A 382 -9.74 -7.88 -3.79
C ALA A 382 -10.03 -9.08 -4.69
N THR A 383 -10.63 -8.85 -5.87
CA THR A 383 -10.87 -9.91 -6.85
C THR A 383 -9.57 -10.57 -7.30
N GLU A 384 -8.52 -9.79 -7.55
CA GLU A 384 -7.20 -10.35 -7.92
C GLU A 384 -6.53 -11.09 -6.75
N LEU A 385 -6.66 -10.60 -5.51
CA LEU A 385 -6.17 -11.32 -4.33
C LEU A 385 -6.87 -12.66 -4.13
N GLU A 386 -8.19 -12.71 -4.29
CA GLU A 386 -8.97 -13.93 -4.20
C GLU A 386 -8.53 -14.95 -5.27
N ARG A 387 -8.27 -14.48 -6.51
CA ARG A 387 -7.73 -15.32 -7.59
C ARG A 387 -6.36 -15.90 -7.20
N PHE A 388 -5.43 -15.08 -6.68
CA PHE A 388 -4.14 -15.55 -6.20
C PHE A 388 -4.26 -16.56 -5.06
N ALA A 389 -5.07 -16.26 -4.05
CA ALA A 389 -5.28 -17.14 -2.91
C ALA A 389 -5.80 -18.51 -3.37
N ARG A 390 -6.80 -18.53 -4.25
CA ARG A 390 -7.34 -19.75 -4.86
C ARG A 390 -6.27 -20.51 -5.66
N ALA A 391 -5.57 -19.81 -6.55
CA ALA A 391 -4.58 -20.41 -7.44
C ALA A 391 -3.31 -20.90 -6.73
N SER A 392 -3.05 -20.39 -5.53
CA SER A 392 -1.88 -20.76 -4.71
C SER A 392 -1.98 -22.15 -4.09
N GLY A 393 -3.19 -22.73 -4.01
CA GLY A 393 -3.41 -24.03 -3.37
C GLY A 393 -3.16 -24.03 -1.86
N GLY A 394 -3.41 -22.91 -1.18
CA GLY A 394 -3.22 -22.76 0.27
C GLY A 394 -1.86 -22.21 0.70
N ARG A 395 -1.01 -21.82 -0.26
CA ARG A 395 0.27 -21.13 0.01
C ARG A 395 0.07 -19.65 0.35
N ILE A 396 -1.02 -19.04 -0.12
CA ILE A 396 -1.43 -17.69 0.24
C ILE A 396 -2.80 -17.79 0.93
N LEU A 397 -2.85 -17.37 2.19
CA LEU A 397 -4.04 -17.39 3.03
C LEU A 397 -4.56 -15.98 3.24
N LEU A 398 -5.88 -15.85 3.31
CA LEU A 398 -6.53 -14.58 3.63
C LEU A 398 -7.09 -14.62 5.06
N GLU A 399 -6.74 -13.61 5.83
CA GLU A 399 -7.28 -13.35 7.17
C GLU A 399 -7.92 -11.97 7.17
N ALA A 400 -8.93 -11.74 8.02
CA ALA A 400 -9.54 -10.43 8.16
C ALA A 400 -9.72 -10.04 9.62
N SER A 401 -9.64 -8.74 9.88
CA SER A 401 -9.91 -8.19 11.22
C SER A 401 -11.38 -8.43 11.60
N PRO A 402 -11.76 -8.61 12.88
CA PRO A 402 -13.15 -8.85 13.23
C PRO A 402 -14.11 -7.75 12.74
N ALA A 403 -13.64 -6.50 12.68
CA ALA A 403 -14.41 -5.35 12.19
C ALA A 403 -14.63 -5.35 10.66
N THR A 404 -13.76 -6.01 9.90
CA THR A 404 -13.80 -6.02 8.42
C THR A 404 -14.26 -7.35 7.85
N PHE A 405 -14.13 -8.43 8.63
CA PHE A 405 -14.51 -9.80 8.28
C PHE A 405 -15.90 -9.93 7.64
N PRO A 406 -16.98 -9.26 8.12
CA PRO A 406 -18.29 -9.35 7.47
C PRO A 406 -18.30 -8.92 5.99
N SER A 407 -17.40 -8.04 5.56
CA SER A 407 -17.30 -7.66 4.13
C SER A 407 -16.53 -8.65 3.27
N TRP A 408 -15.82 -9.58 3.91
CA TRP A 408 -14.97 -10.60 3.29
C TRP A 408 -15.54 -12.02 3.41
N SER A 409 -16.57 -12.22 4.26
CA SER A 409 -17.18 -13.53 4.49
C SER A 409 -17.82 -14.14 3.25
N ASP A 410 -18.31 -13.30 2.34
CA ASP A 410 -18.94 -13.71 1.08
C ASP A 410 -17.92 -13.82 -0.07
N SER A 411 -16.62 -13.77 0.23
CA SER A 411 -15.58 -13.97 -0.78
C SER A 411 -15.59 -15.41 -1.31
N GLY A 412 -15.16 -15.59 -2.55
CA GLY A 412 -15.10 -16.91 -3.19
C GLY A 412 -13.96 -17.81 -2.66
N VAL A 413 -13.31 -17.43 -1.55
CA VAL A 413 -12.18 -18.13 -0.94
C VAL A 413 -12.32 -18.11 0.58
N PRO A 414 -11.75 -19.08 1.31
CA PRO A 414 -11.78 -19.06 2.76
C PRO A 414 -11.05 -17.84 3.32
N VAL A 415 -11.75 -17.02 4.11
CA VAL A 415 -11.18 -15.92 4.90
C VAL A 415 -11.44 -16.23 6.37
N ASN A 416 -10.42 -16.12 7.22
CA ASN A 416 -10.56 -16.40 8.65
C ASN A 416 -10.54 -15.11 9.48
N PRO A 417 -11.42 -14.96 10.49
CA PRO A 417 -11.36 -13.83 11.41
C PRO A 417 -10.14 -13.96 12.34
N GLN A 418 -9.33 -12.91 12.41
CA GLN A 418 -8.12 -12.86 13.22
C GLN A 418 -7.88 -11.47 13.79
N LEU A 419 -7.35 -11.38 15.01
CA LEU A 419 -6.96 -10.11 15.60
C LEU A 419 -5.77 -9.51 14.86
N THR A 420 -5.89 -8.24 14.49
CA THR A 420 -4.79 -7.45 13.92
C THR A 420 -3.73 -7.22 14.99
N PHE A 421 -2.47 -7.38 14.60
CA PHE A 421 -1.31 -6.98 15.41
C PHE A 421 -0.68 -5.72 14.82
N VAL A 422 0.12 -5.02 15.61
CA VAL A 422 0.86 -3.85 15.14
C VAL A 422 2.07 -4.32 14.34
N SER A 423 2.16 -3.91 13.09
CA SER A 423 3.33 -4.16 12.27
C SER A 423 4.35 -3.05 12.48
N PRO A 424 5.62 -3.38 12.81
CA PRO A 424 6.68 -2.39 12.95
C PRO A 424 7.22 -1.92 11.58
N TYR A 425 6.82 -2.58 10.50
CA TYR A 425 7.30 -2.31 9.15
C TYR A 425 6.60 -1.09 8.54
N ARG A 426 7.33 -0.42 7.64
CA ARG A 426 6.84 0.74 6.92
C ARG A 426 5.57 0.42 6.12
N SER A 427 4.64 1.37 6.12
CA SER A 427 3.47 1.38 5.25
C SER A 427 3.88 1.77 3.83
N ASN A 428 3.52 0.93 2.86
CA ASN A 428 3.77 1.13 1.43
C ASN A 428 2.45 1.14 0.67
N GLU A 429 2.41 1.79 -0.50
CA GLU A 429 1.25 1.68 -1.40
C GLU A 429 1.07 0.23 -1.89
N LEU A 430 -0.17 -0.15 -2.19
CA LEU A 430 -0.46 -1.42 -2.86
C LEU A 430 0.01 -1.38 -4.32
N PRO A 431 0.39 -2.53 -4.91
CA PRO A 431 0.58 -2.60 -6.35
C PRO A 431 -0.75 -2.30 -7.06
N THR A 432 -0.66 -1.85 -8.30
CA THR A 432 -1.85 -1.63 -9.13
C THR A 432 -2.52 -2.96 -9.50
N VAL A 433 -3.82 -2.92 -9.80
CA VAL A 433 -4.56 -4.09 -10.31
C VAL A 433 -3.92 -4.63 -11.59
N ALA A 434 -3.43 -3.74 -12.46
CA ALA A 434 -2.74 -4.13 -13.69
C ALA A 434 -1.43 -4.89 -13.41
N GLU A 435 -0.65 -4.47 -12.42
CA GLU A 435 0.56 -5.19 -12.01
C GLU A 435 0.23 -6.56 -11.42
N LEU A 436 -0.79 -6.67 -10.56
CA LEU A 436 -1.24 -7.97 -10.05
C LEU A 436 -1.70 -8.91 -11.17
N ARG A 437 -2.46 -8.41 -12.16
CA ARG A 437 -2.87 -9.21 -13.32
C ARG A 437 -1.66 -9.72 -14.10
N LYS A 438 -0.66 -8.87 -14.34
CA LYS A 438 0.59 -9.27 -15.02
C LYS A 438 1.34 -10.36 -14.26
N LEU A 439 1.39 -10.27 -12.93
CA LEU A 439 2.00 -11.30 -12.08
C LEU A 439 1.20 -12.60 -12.13
N PHE A 440 -0.13 -12.52 -12.11
CA PHE A 440 -1.00 -13.69 -12.16
C PHE A 440 -0.88 -14.42 -13.50
N ASP A 441 -0.84 -13.67 -14.61
CA ASP A 441 -0.61 -14.22 -15.94
C ASP A 441 0.76 -14.90 -16.05
N THR A 442 1.79 -14.32 -15.42
CA THR A 442 3.14 -14.92 -15.35
C THR A 442 3.11 -16.23 -14.57
N TYR A 443 2.45 -16.24 -13.41
CA TYR A 443 2.24 -17.44 -12.60
C TYR A 443 1.49 -18.53 -13.37
N LEU A 444 0.43 -18.17 -14.10
CA LEU A 444 -0.31 -19.12 -14.93
C LEU A 444 0.55 -19.70 -16.06
N ILE A 445 1.39 -18.91 -16.73
CA ILE A 445 2.34 -19.44 -17.73
C ILE A 445 3.31 -20.44 -17.09
N GLN A 446 3.87 -20.13 -15.91
CA GLN A 446 4.76 -21.07 -15.20
C GLN A 446 4.04 -22.39 -14.85
N ARG A 447 2.78 -22.31 -14.40
CA ARG A 447 1.97 -23.49 -14.14
C ARG A 447 1.70 -24.31 -15.41
N LEU A 448 1.31 -23.65 -16.49
CA LEU A 448 1.08 -24.29 -17.79
C LEU A 448 2.35 -24.95 -18.31
N ASP A 449 3.50 -24.29 -18.17
CA ASP A 449 4.81 -24.82 -18.56
C ASP A 449 5.15 -26.12 -17.84
N ALA A 450 4.99 -26.15 -16.52
CA ALA A 450 5.19 -27.36 -15.73
C ALA A 450 4.22 -28.49 -16.12
N ALA A 451 2.94 -28.16 -16.35
CA ALA A 451 1.94 -29.14 -16.75
C ALA A 451 2.18 -29.69 -18.17
N ILE A 452 2.58 -28.84 -19.10
CA ILE A 452 2.89 -29.21 -20.48
C ILE A 452 4.16 -30.05 -20.55
N ALA A 453 5.21 -29.70 -19.78
CA ALA A 453 6.40 -30.53 -19.64
C ALA A 453 6.06 -31.95 -19.14
N HIS A 454 5.13 -32.06 -18.18
CA HIS A 454 4.65 -33.36 -17.71
C HIS A 454 3.87 -34.14 -18.78
N CYS A 455 3.04 -33.44 -19.56
CA CYS A 455 2.34 -34.04 -20.70
C CYS A 455 3.33 -34.52 -21.78
N ALA A 456 4.34 -33.72 -22.11
CA ALA A 456 5.38 -34.06 -23.09
C ALA A 456 6.25 -35.26 -22.65
N ALA A 457 6.38 -35.49 -21.34
CA ALA A 457 7.01 -36.70 -20.80
C ALA A 457 6.14 -37.96 -20.89
N GLY A 458 4.95 -37.88 -21.51
CA GLY A 458 4.03 -39.01 -21.71
C GLY A 458 3.02 -39.22 -20.59
N SER A 459 2.94 -38.31 -19.62
CA SER A 459 2.04 -38.40 -18.46
C SER A 459 0.94 -37.33 -18.54
N CYS A 460 0.21 -37.28 -19.65
CA CYS A 460 -0.90 -36.33 -19.82
C CYS A 460 -2.14 -36.79 -19.03
N GLY A 461 -2.44 -36.13 -17.91
CA GLY A 461 -3.64 -36.43 -17.12
C GLY A 461 -4.97 -36.02 -17.78
N VAL A 462 -4.90 -35.25 -18.87
CA VAL A 462 -6.07 -34.62 -19.52
C VAL A 462 -6.65 -35.46 -20.65
N PHE A 463 -5.79 -36.05 -21.48
CA PHE A 463 -6.18 -36.93 -22.58
C PHE A 463 -5.62 -38.33 -22.35
N LYS A 464 -6.50 -39.33 -22.29
CA LYS A 464 -6.10 -40.74 -22.20
C LYS A 464 -5.67 -41.25 -23.57
N ASP A 465 -4.62 -42.07 -23.61
CA ASP A 465 -4.15 -42.82 -24.79
C ASP A 465 -3.64 -41.96 -25.97
N VAL A 466 -2.90 -40.88 -25.72
CA VAL A 466 -2.23 -40.11 -26.80
C VAL A 466 -1.02 -40.89 -27.33
N HIS A 467 -0.89 -40.96 -28.66
CA HIS A 467 0.25 -41.64 -29.28
C HIS A 467 1.59 -40.93 -28.98
N PRO A 468 2.66 -41.65 -28.59
CA PRO A 468 3.91 -41.04 -28.15
C PRO A 468 4.59 -40.08 -29.14
N SER A 469 4.39 -40.31 -30.44
CA SER A 469 4.97 -39.45 -31.50
C SER A 469 4.46 -38.02 -31.48
N LEU A 470 3.33 -37.73 -30.82
CA LEU A 470 2.76 -36.39 -30.74
C LEU A 470 3.47 -35.52 -29.68
N TYR A 471 4.01 -36.14 -28.62
CA TYR A 471 4.59 -35.41 -27.49
C TYR A 471 5.82 -34.58 -27.84
N GLY A 472 6.66 -35.06 -28.77
CA GLY A 472 7.88 -34.34 -29.20
C GLY A 472 7.56 -32.98 -29.84
N THR A 473 6.56 -32.93 -30.71
CA THR A 473 6.11 -31.69 -31.38
C THR A 473 5.52 -30.67 -30.39
N PHE A 474 4.93 -31.13 -29.29
CA PHE A 474 4.33 -30.25 -28.29
C PHE A 474 5.36 -29.47 -27.49
N ALA A 475 6.46 -30.13 -27.07
CA ALA A 475 7.51 -29.47 -26.31
C ALA A 475 8.18 -28.35 -27.12
N GLU A 476 8.44 -28.59 -28.41
CA GLU A 476 9.01 -27.60 -29.33
C GLU A 476 8.05 -26.41 -29.52
N THR A 477 6.78 -26.68 -29.87
CA THR A 477 5.76 -25.64 -30.08
C THR A 477 5.57 -24.78 -28.84
N TRP A 478 5.45 -25.41 -27.66
CA TRP A 478 5.28 -24.67 -26.41
C TRP A 478 6.48 -23.79 -26.09
N SER A 479 7.70 -24.30 -26.30
CA SER A 479 8.92 -23.54 -26.02
C SER A 479 8.99 -22.25 -26.85
N GLU A 480 8.61 -22.32 -28.13
CA GLU A 480 8.53 -21.13 -29.00
C GLU A 480 7.43 -20.16 -28.54
N TRP A 481 6.24 -20.68 -28.25
CA TRP A 481 5.11 -19.85 -27.83
C TRP A 481 5.33 -19.19 -26.48
N LYS A 482 5.93 -19.92 -25.53
CA LYS A 482 6.30 -19.39 -24.23
C LYS A 482 7.21 -18.19 -24.38
N LEU A 483 8.22 -18.26 -25.25
CA LEU A 483 9.13 -17.14 -25.51
C LEU A 483 8.38 -15.92 -26.08
N ILE A 484 7.42 -16.14 -26.99
CA ILE A 484 6.56 -15.07 -27.54
C ILE A 484 5.69 -14.44 -26.43
N LEU A 485 5.03 -15.27 -25.61
CA LEU A 485 4.13 -14.82 -24.53
C LEU A 485 4.89 -14.17 -23.37
N GLU A 486 6.13 -14.58 -23.11
CA GLU A 486 6.99 -13.94 -22.10
C GLU A 486 7.47 -12.56 -22.57
N GLY A 487 7.71 -12.40 -23.88
CA GLY A 487 8.15 -11.15 -24.50
C GLY A 487 7.08 -10.06 -24.64
N ASP A 488 5.79 -10.42 -24.68
CA ASP A 488 4.67 -9.48 -24.84
C ASP A 488 3.55 -9.74 -23.81
N HIS A 489 3.43 -8.82 -22.84
CA HIS A 489 2.47 -8.94 -21.74
C HIS A 489 1.01 -8.69 -22.16
N GLU A 490 0.76 -7.87 -23.17
CA GLU A 490 -0.60 -7.64 -23.67
C GLU A 490 -1.10 -8.87 -24.43
N LEU A 491 -0.23 -9.41 -25.30
CA LEU A 491 -0.46 -10.65 -26.01
C LEU A 491 -0.70 -11.81 -25.03
N ARG A 492 0.15 -11.95 -24.01
CA ARG A 492 0.01 -12.96 -22.96
C ARG A 492 -1.33 -12.87 -22.25
N GLY A 493 -1.68 -11.69 -21.75
CA GLY A 493 -2.92 -11.48 -21.02
C GLY A 493 -4.13 -11.87 -21.87
N LYS A 494 -4.17 -11.44 -23.14
CA LYS A 494 -5.26 -11.82 -24.04
C LYS A 494 -5.30 -13.31 -24.34
N PHE A 495 -4.15 -13.89 -24.66
CA PHE A 495 -4.04 -15.32 -24.95
C PHE A 495 -4.63 -16.16 -23.81
N LEU A 496 -4.27 -15.83 -22.57
CA LEU A 496 -4.75 -16.52 -21.36
C LEU A 496 -6.22 -16.26 -21.06
N ARG A 497 -6.74 -15.05 -21.28
CA ARG A 497 -8.18 -14.76 -21.10
C ARG A 497 -9.03 -15.55 -22.08
N VAL A 498 -8.68 -15.56 -23.37
CA VAL A 498 -9.38 -16.36 -24.38
C VAL A 498 -9.19 -17.86 -24.13
N LEU A 499 -8.01 -18.30 -23.68
CA LEU A 499 -7.79 -19.70 -23.29
C LEU A 499 -8.75 -20.12 -22.16
N ALA A 500 -9.02 -19.24 -21.21
CA ALA A 500 -9.89 -19.52 -20.07
C ALA A 500 -11.39 -19.33 -20.35
N ARG A 501 -11.77 -18.36 -21.19
CA ARG A 501 -13.16 -17.91 -21.35
C ARG A 501 -13.71 -18.05 -22.77
N ALA A 502 -12.87 -18.42 -23.73
CA ALA A 502 -13.13 -18.44 -25.17
C ALA A 502 -13.41 -17.08 -25.82
N ILE A 503 -13.61 -16.03 -25.03
CA ILE A 503 -13.78 -14.63 -25.43
C ILE A 503 -12.87 -13.73 -24.61
N ASP A 504 -12.59 -12.53 -25.12
CA ASP A 504 -11.87 -11.49 -24.38
C ASP A 504 -12.87 -10.47 -23.80
N ASP A 505 -13.45 -10.78 -22.65
CA ASP A 505 -14.36 -9.92 -21.90
C ASP A 505 -13.64 -9.13 -20.78
N GLY A 506 -12.30 -9.19 -20.74
CA GLY A 506 -11.47 -8.63 -19.69
C GLY A 506 -11.33 -9.51 -18.44
N SER A 507 -12.11 -10.59 -18.31
CA SER A 507 -11.98 -11.58 -17.25
C SER A 507 -11.03 -12.73 -17.67
N GLY A 508 -10.26 -13.24 -16.71
CA GLY A 508 -9.34 -14.36 -16.94
C GLY A 508 -9.69 -15.60 -16.12
N TRP A 509 -8.77 -16.55 -16.08
CA TRP A 509 -8.88 -17.70 -15.18
C TRP A 509 -9.01 -17.25 -13.72
N ASP A 510 -9.98 -17.79 -13.01
CA ASP A 510 -10.35 -17.39 -11.65
C ASP A 510 -9.44 -17.98 -10.56
N GLY A 511 -8.44 -18.78 -10.95
CA GLY A 511 -7.54 -19.47 -10.03
C GLY A 511 -8.00 -20.84 -9.57
N ALA A 512 -9.15 -21.34 -10.03
CA ALA A 512 -9.67 -22.64 -9.62
C ALA A 512 -8.93 -23.81 -10.30
N GLU A 513 -8.66 -24.87 -9.54
CA GLU A 513 -7.85 -26.01 -10.00
C GLU A 513 -8.56 -26.84 -11.09
N ASP A 514 -9.87 -26.98 -11.00
CA ASP A 514 -10.69 -27.61 -12.04
C ASP A 514 -10.61 -26.85 -13.37
N GLY A 515 -10.67 -25.51 -13.31
CA GLY A 515 -10.44 -24.66 -14.46
C GLY A 515 -9.02 -24.79 -15.02
N PHE A 516 -8.00 -24.98 -14.18
CA PHE A 516 -6.62 -25.14 -14.64
C PHE A 516 -6.43 -26.39 -15.52
N VAL A 517 -7.04 -27.52 -15.15
CA VAL A 517 -7.00 -28.75 -15.96
C VAL A 517 -7.57 -28.51 -17.35
N ASP A 518 -8.62 -27.70 -17.45
CA ASP A 518 -9.23 -27.33 -18.72
C ASP A 518 -8.32 -26.43 -19.58
N LEU A 519 -7.59 -25.50 -18.95
CA LEU A 519 -6.58 -24.70 -19.66
C LEU A 519 -5.48 -25.58 -20.25
N VAL A 520 -4.99 -26.56 -19.48
CA VAL A 520 -4.00 -27.54 -19.97
C VAL A 520 -4.58 -28.32 -21.15
N ALA A 521 -5.87 -28.70 -21.11
CA ALA A 521 -6.56 -29.34 -22.23
C ALA A 521 -6.58 -28.46 -23.49
N GLY A 522 -6.93 -27.18 -23.33
CA GLY A 522 -6.95 -26.19 -24.41
C GLY A 522 -5.57 -25.99 -25.03
N SER A 523 -4.55 -25.79 -24.18
CA SER A 523 -3.15 -25.67 -24.59
C SER A 523 -2.64 -26.93 -25.29
N PHE A 524 -3.05 -28.11 -24.83
CA PHE A 524 -2.67 -29.36 -25.47
C PHE A 524 -3.29 -29.47 -26.87
N LEU A 525 -4.60 -29.22 -27.00
CA LEU A 525 -5.32 -29.39 -28.27
C LEU A 525 -4.86 -28.38 -29.33
N ILE A 526 -4.50 -27.15 -28.93
CA ILE A 526 -4.00 -26.13 -29.84
C ILE A 526 -2.58 -26.43 -30.35
N MET A 527 -1.71 -27.00 -29.50
CA MET A 527 -0.40 -27.49 -29.93
C MET A 527 -0.53 -28.72 -30.85
N ALA A 528 -1.51 -29.58 -30.58
CA ALA A 528 -1.86 -30.66 -31.50
C ALA A 528 -2.34 -30.12 -32.86
N ALA A 529 -3.19 -29.10 -32.88
CA ALA A 529 -3.59 -28.45 -34.12
C ALA A 529 -2.40 -27.82 -34.86
N HIS A 530 -1.46 -27.20 -34.13
CA HIS A 530 -0.23 -26.62 -34.69
C HIS A 530 0.57 -27.63 -35.52
N ALA A 531 0.64 -28.90 -35.07
CA ALA A 531 1.38 -29.95 -35.76
C ALA A 531 0.89 -30.21 -37.20
N GLY A 532 -0.43 -30.05 -37.45
CA GLY A 532 -1.01 -30.18 -38.80
C GLY A 532 -1.07 -28.87 -39.57
N ARG A 533 -1.27 -27.75 -38.88
CA ARG A 533 -1.27 -26.42 -39.49
C ARG A 533 -0.61 -25.43 -38.52
N SER A 534 0.55 -24.89 -38.92
CA SER A 534 1.32 -23.98 -38.07
C SER A 534 0.46 -22.83 -37.56
N ALA A 535 0.50 -22.63 -36.25
CA ALA A 535 -0.23 -21.61 -35.51
C ALA A 535 0.73 -20.80 -34.62
N THR A 536 0.44 -19.52 -34.44
CA THR A 536 1.18 -18.65 -33.51
C THR A 536 0.22 -17.85 -32.63
N PRO A 537 0.56 -17.55 -31.37
CA PRO A 537 -0.22 -16.64 -30.54
C PRO A 537 -0.43 -15.30 -31.24
N THR A 538 -1.61 -14.70 -31.10
CA THR A 538 -1.92 -13.40 -31.72
C THR A 538 -2.76 -12.52 -30.81
N ASN A 539 -2.64 -11.21 -30.98
CA ASN A 539 -3.48 -10.20 -30.34
C ASN A 539 -4.69 -9.82 -31.23
N SER A 540 -5.04 -10.64 -32.22
CA SER A 540 -6.16 -10.39 -33.15
C SER A 540 -7.49 -10.14 -32.42
N ARG A 541 -8.37 -9.29 -32.96
CA ARG A 541 -9.61 -8.88 -32.28
C ARG A 541 -10.50 -10.06 -31.84
N HIS A 542 -10.53 -11.15 -32.61
CA HIS A 542 -11.50 -12.24 -32.47
C HIS A 542 -10.91 -13.60 -32.07
N GLY A 543 -9.61 -13.68 -31.78
CA GLY A 543 -8.95 -14.95 -31.48
C GLY A 543 -7.60 -14.78 -30.81
N ASN A 544 -7.10 -15.87 -30.22
CA ASN A 544 -5.81 -15.93 -29.54
C ASN A 544 -4.72 -16.64 -30.33
N VAL A 545 -5.04 -17.25 -31.48
CA VAL A 545 -4.06 -17.76 -32.43
C VAL A 545 -4.37 -17.39 -33.87
N ILE A 546 -3.33 -17.44 -34.71
CA ILE A 546 -3.44 -17.32 -36.15
C ILE A 546 -2.78 -18.53 -36.82
N PHE A 547 -3.48 -19.17 -37.75
CA PHE A 547 -3.02 -20.33 -38.50
C PHE A 547 -2.53 -19.90 -39.89
N GLN A 548 -1.33 -20.35 -40.30
CA GLN A 548 -0.70 -20.02 -41.59
C GLN A 548 -0.66 -18.51 -41.95
N GLY A 549 -0.81 -17.63 -40.96
CA GLY A 549 -0.72 -16.17 -41.11
C GLY A 549 -2.00 -15.48 -41.58
N ASP A 550 -3.10 -16.18 -41.83
CA ASP A 550 -4.34 -15.61 -42.38
C ASP A 550 -5.62 -16.02 -41.65
N ALA A 551 -5.69 -17.24 -41.10
CA ALA A 551 -6.88 -17.76 -40.44
C ALA A 551 -6.86 -17.50 -38.93
N ILE A 552 -7.80 -16.70 -38.42
CA ILE A 552 -7.91 -16.36 -37.00
C ILE A 552 -8.58 -17.51 -36.24
N GLY A 553 -7.94 -18.01 -35.19
CA GLY A 553 -8.45 -19.09 -34.37
C GLY A 553 -8.80 -18.67 -32.94
N VAL A 554 -9.90 -19.22 -32.42
CA VAL A 554 -10.19 -19.22 -30.98
C VAL A 554 -9.83 -20.58 -30.44
N ALA A 555 -8.92 -20.60 -29.47
CA ALA A 555 -8.53 -21.79 -28.76
C ALA A 555 -8.79 -21.63 -27.26
N SER A 556 -9.54 -22.58 -26.70
CA SER A 556 -10.01 -22.46 -25.32
C SER A 556 -10.18 -23.81 -24.63
N GLY A 557 -9.89 -23.81 -23.33
CA GLY A 557 -10.30 -24.86 -22.40
C GLY A 557 -11.72 -24.70 -21.88
N CYS A 558 -12.34 -23.54 -22.09
CA CYS A 558 -13.62 -23.16 -21.50
C CYS A 558 -14.74 -24.20 -21.75
N LYS A 559 -15.43 -24.59 -20.69
CA LYS A 559 -16.61 -25.49 -20.75
C LYS A 559 -17.93 -24.75 -20.85
N ILE A 560 -18.03 -23.55 -20.27
CA ILE A 560 -19.27 -22.79 -20.14
C ILE A 560 -19.06 -21.38 -20.67
N LEU A 561 -19.86 -21.00 -21.67
CA LEU A 561 -19.89 -19.68 -22.27
C LEU A 561 -21.29 -19.09 -22.10
N ASP A 562 -21.39 -17.89 -21.51
CA ASP A 562 -22.67 -17.22 -21.21
C ASP A 562 -23.72 -18.11 -20.52
N GLY A 563 -23.26 -18.92 -19.56
CA GLY A 563 -24.12 -19.82 -18.77
C GLY A 563 -24.60 -21.07 -19.52
N LYS A 564 -24.14 -21.30 -20.76
CA LYS A 564 -24.42 -22.51 -21.55
C LYS A 564 -23.17 -23.35 -21.71
N LEU A 565 -23.34 -24.66 -21.87
CA LEU A 565 -22.22 -25.51 -22.29
C LEU A 565 -21.73 -25.03 -23.64
N ILE A 566 -20.41 -24.98 -23.81
CA ILE A 566 -19.79 -24.49 -25.05
C ILE A 566 -20.22 -25.33 -26.27
N SER A 567 -20.54 -26.62 -26.07
CA SER A 567 -21.10 -27.50 -27.11
C SER A 567 -22.50 -27.09 -27.59
N ASP A 568 -23.27 -26.39 -26.75
CA ASP A 568 -24.61 -25.90 -27.09
C ASP A 568 -24.60 -24.54 -27.81
N VAL A 569 -23.43 -23.89 -27.87
CA VAL A 569 -23.24 -22.63 -28.59
C VAL A 569 -23.12 -22.96 -30.09
N PRO A 570 -24.02 -22.44 -30.96
CA PRO A 570 -23.96 -22.72 -32.39
C PRO A 570 -22.64 -22.25 -32.99
N ALA A 571 -21.97 -23.14 -33.73
CA ALA A 571 -20.67 -22.85 -34.35
C ALA A 571 -20.74 -21.75 -35.42
N ASP A 572 -21.93 -21.48 -35.93
CA ASP A 572 -22.25 -20.61 -37.07
C ASP A 572 -22.80 -19.22 -36.66
N GLU A 573 -23.32 -19.03 -35.44
CA GLU A 573 -23.94 -17.74 -35.06
C GLU A 573 -23.09 -16.92 -34.07
N PHE A 574 -22.21 -17.56 -33.31
CA PHE A 574 -21.57 -16.93 -32.15
C PHE A 574 -20.10 -16.56 -32.35
N TRP A 575 -19.40 -17.19 -33.30
CA TRP A 575 -17.95 -17.14 -33.37
C TRP A 575 -17.44 -16.34 -34.57
N SER A 576 -16.75 -15.24 -34.32
CA SER A 576 -16.07 -14.43 -35.36
C SER A 576 -14.68 -14.97 -35.72
N ALA A 577 -14.50 -16.29 -35.81
CA ALA A 577 -13.22 -16.96 -36.04
C ALA A 577 -13.27 -17.92 -37.24
N ASP A 578 -12.11 -18.18 -37.85
CA ASP A 578 -11.92 -19.12 -38.96
C ASP A 578 -11.68 -20.55 -38.46
N ALA A 579 -11.15 -20.69 -37.25
CA ALA A 579 -10.92 -21.97 -36.58
C ALA A 579 -11.35 -21.94 -35.11
N LEU A 580 -11.92 -23.04 -34.63
CA LEU A 580 -12.33 -23.25 -33.25
C LEU A 580 -11.64 -24.48 -32.68
N ILE A 581 -10.80 -24.26 -31.66
CA ILE A 581 -10.07 -25.31 -30.92
C ILE A 581 -10.60 -25.36 -29.49
N LEU A 582 -11.64 -26.18 -29.25
CA LEU A 582 -12.41 -26.13 -28.01
C LEU A 582 -12.27 -27.42 -27.21
N ALA A 583 -11.36 -27.44 -26.24
CA ALA A 583 -11.10 -28.62 -25.43
C ALA A 583 -12.19 -28.89 -24.36
N GLY A 584 -12.97 -27.86 -24.00
CA GLY A 584 -14.14 -28.00 -23.13
C GLY A 584 -15.41 -28.50 -23.85
N ALA A 585 -15.40 -28.61 -25.18
CA ALA A 585 -16.51 -29.13 -25.98
C ALA A 585 -16.40 -30.67 -26.10
N TYR A 586 -17.16 -31.39 -25.27
CA TYR A 586 -17.14 -32.87 -25.25
C TYR A 586 -18.10 -33.54 -26.25
N GLU A 587 -19.10 -32.77 -26.69
CA GLU A 587 -20.08 -33.18 -27.69
C GLU A 587 -19.85 -32.36 -28.96
N GLU A 588 -20.28 -32.89 -30.11
CA GLU A 588 -20.22 -32.13 -31.35
C GLU A 588 -21.07 -30.87 -31.20
N MET A 589 -20.47 -29.72 -31.51
CA MET A 589 -21.20 -28.46 -31.49
C MET A 589 -22.42 -28.53 -32.40
N ARG A 590 -23.53 -27.95 -31.95
CA ARG A 590 -24.71 -27.79 -32.78
C ARG A 590 -24.36 -26.99 -34.03
N THR A 591 -24.76 -27.51 -35.18
CA THR A 591 -24.56 -26.86 -36.48
C THR A 591 -25.91 -26.39 -37.00
N GLY A 592 -26.07 -25.09 -37.23
CA GLY A 592 -27.15 -24.56 -38.06
C GLY A 592 -26.83 -24.68 -39.56
N ARG A 593 -27.49 -23.85 -40.39
CA ARG A 593 -27.33 -23.88 -41.86
C ARG A 593 -25.92 -23.42 -42.26
N ASP A 594 -25.46 -23.79 -43.46
CA ASP A 594 -24.12 -23.44 -43.99
C ASP A 594 -23.84 -21.93 -44.19
N LEU A 595 -24.77 -21.03 -43.83
CA LEU A 595 -24.75 -19.60 -44.17
C LEU A 595 -24.92 -18.71 -42.92
N ILE A 596 -24.00 -17.77 -42.70
CA ILE A 596 -23.93 -16.87 -41.53
C ILE A 596 -24.27 -15.42 -41.91
N THR A 597 -24.91 -14.68 -40.99
CA THR A 597 -25.01 -13.21 -41.00
C THR A 597 -24.25 -12.60 -39.81
N ASP A 598 -23.61 -11.46 -40.03
CA ASP A 598 -22.66 -10.84 -39.09
C ASP A 598 -23.30 -10.50 -37.73
N GLY A 599 -22.72 -11.02 -36.64
CA GLY A 599 -22.92 -10.53 -35.27
C GLY A 599 -24.27 -10.81 -34.59
N GLY A 600 -25.09 -11.77 -35.05
CA GLY A 600 -26.28 -12.22 -34.31
C GLY A 600 -27.42 -11.19 -34.16
N VAL A 601 -27.41 -10.10 -34.93
CA VAL A 601 -28.52 -9.13 -35.01
C VAL A 601 -29.13 -9.15 -36.40
N SER A 602 -30.47 -9.16 -36.49
CA SER A 602 -31.18 -9.09 -37.77
C SER A 602 -30.84 -7.79 -38.52
N SER A 603 -30.15 -7.94 -39.66
CA SER A 603 -29.73 -6.83 -40.53
C SER A 603 -30.91 -6.27 -41.36
N ARG A 604 -30.89 -4.94 -41.57
CA ARG A 604 -31.79 -4.19 -42.47
C ARG A 604 -31.11 -3.72 -43.76
N THR A 605 -29.94 -4.24 -44.13
CA THR A 605 -29.15 -3.75 -45.29
C THR A 605 -28.51 -4.88 -46.11
N LEU A 606 -28.46 -4.67 -47.44
CA LEU A 606 -28.10 -5.63 -48.52
C LEU A 606 -26.59 -5.91 -48.72
N LEU A 607 -25.70 -5.41 -47.87
CA LEU A 607 -24.23 -5.53 -48.04
C LEU A 607 -23.56 -6.02 -46.75
N THR A 608 -23.70 -7.31 -46.42
CA THR A 608 -22.97 -7.95 -45.31
C THR A 608 -22.21 -9.17 -45.80
N SER A 609 -20.94 -9.30 -45.39
CA SER A 609 -20.06 -10.42 -45.66
C SER A 609 -20.55 -11.69 -44.97
N GLU A 610 -21.06 -12.65 -45.74
CA GLU A 610 -21.46 -13.97 -45.27
C GLU A 610 -20.18 -14.80 -44.96
N ARG A 611 -20.07 -15.34 -43.74
CA ARG A 611 -18.96 -16.23 -43.33
C ARG A 611 -19.41 -17.69 -43.37
N VAL A 612 -18.44 -18.59 -43.55
CA VAL A 612 -18.66 -20.04 -43.57
C VAL A 612 -18.33 -20.66 -42.23
N ARG A 613 -18.91 -21.84 -41.95
CA ARG A 613 -18.62 -22.62 -40.73
C ARG A 613 -17.11 -22.84 -40.55
N PRO A 614 -16.52 -22.50 -39.38
CA PRO A 614 -15.09 -22.59 -39.13
C PRO A 614 -14.57 -24.05 -39.17
N ALA A 615 -13.26 -24.21 -39.25
CA ALA A 615 -12.60 -25.49 -38.96
C ALA A 615 -12.75 -25.81 -37.46
N ILE A 616 -13.25 -27.00 -37.09
CA ILE A 616 -13.60 -27.30 -35.70
C ILE A 616 -12.83 -28.50 -35.18
N ILE A 617 -11.97 -28.24 -34.19
CA ILE A 617 -11.19 -29.25 -33.46
C ILE A 617 -11.63 -29.21 -32.00
N GLN A 618 -12.12 -30.33 -31.48
CA GLN A 618 -12.80 -30.39 -30.19
C GLN A 618 -12.38 -31.62 -29.40
N ASN A 619 -12.73 -31.66 -28.12
CA ASN A 619 -12.60 -32.88 -27.32
C ASN A 619 -13.78 -33.84 -27.55
N THR A 620 -14.09 -34.15 -28.80
CA THR A 620 -15.13 -35.14 -29.16
C THR A 620 -14.50 -36.53 -29.33
N ARG A 621 -15.35 -37.55 -29.46
CA ARG A 621 -14.89 -38.93 -29.70
C ARG A 621 -14.02 -39.03 -30.96
N ARG A 622 -14.41 -38.36 -32.06
CA ARG A 622 -13.67 -38.32 -33.33
C ARG A 622 -12.21 -37.89 -33.11
N TRP A 623 -12.00 -36.76 -32.44
CA TRP A 623 -10.67 -36.19 -32.23
C TRP A 623 -9.87 -36.94 -31.17
N ARG A 624 -10.50 -37.46 -30.11
CA ARG A 624 -9.82 -38.34 -29.15
C ARG A 624 -9.32 -39.64 -29.79
N ASP A 625 -10.11 -40.24 -30.67
CA ASP A 625 -9.68 -41.43 -31.39
C ASP A 625 -8.56 -41.10 -32.40
N ALA A 626 -8.57 -39.90 -33.00
CA ALA A 626 -7.47 -39.43 -33.84
C ALA A 626 -6.16 -39.21 -33.05
N LEU A 627 -6.22 -38.73 -31.79
CA LEU A 627 -5.04 -38.57 -30.92
C LEU A 627 -4.33 -39.90 -30.57
N LYS A 628 -5.01 -41.04 -30.73
CA LYS A 628 -4.41 -42.38 -30.55
C LYS A 628 -3.58 -42.83 -31.75
N GLY A 629 -3.78 -42.20 -32.91
CA GLY A 629 -3.02 -42.46 -34.13
C GLY A 629 -1.64 -41.78 -34.09
N ASP A 630 -0.73 -42.24 -34.94
CA ASP A 630 0.59 -41.61 -35.05
C ASP A 630 0.51 -40.15 -35.56
N LEU A 631 1.63 -39.43 -35.47
CA LEU A 631 1.72 -38.02 -35.86
C LEU A 631 1.26 -37.79 -37.30
N ARG A 632 1.54 -38.71 -38.22
CA ARG A 632 1.18 -38.58 -39.63
C ARG A 632 -0.34 -38.69 -39.82
N ALA A 633 -0.96 -39.65 -39.15
CA ALA A 633 -2.42 -39.80 -39.17
C ALA A 633 -3.12 -38.59 -38.54
N TRP A 634 -2.56 -38.04 -37.46
CA TRP A 634 -3.09 -36.82 -36.84
C TRP A 634 -3.01 -35.62 -37.77
N ILE A 635 -1.85 -35.36 -38.38
CA ILE A 635 -1.65 -34.27 -39.36
C ILE A 635 -2.67 -34.36 -40.49
N ALA A 636 -2.87 -35.54 -41.08
CA ALA A 636 -3.81 -35.74 -42.17
C ALA A 636 -5.27 -35.39 -41.76
N ASN A 637 -5.67 -35.70 -40.52
CA ASN A 637 -7.00 -35.35 -40.02
C ASN A 637 -7.18 -33.84 -39.83
N ILE A 638 -6.15 -33.14 -39.34
CA ILE A 638 -6.16 -31.68 -39.18
C ILE A 638 -6.21 -31.00 -40.55
N GLU A 639 -5.34 -31.40 -41.47
CA GLU A 639 -5.33 -30.86 -42.83
C GLU A 639 -6.67 -31.05 -43.52
N ALA A 640 -7.29 -32.23 -43.42
CA ALA A 640 -8.60 -32.50 -44.00
C ALA A 640 -9.69 -31.55 -43.47
N GLU A 641 -9.72 -31.28 -42.15
CA GLU A 641 -10.68 -30.36 -41.55
C GLU A 641 -10.51 -28.91 -42.05
N PHE A 642 -9.26 -28.46 -42.16
CA PHE A 642 -8.97 -27.12 -42.70
C PHE A 642 -9.23 -27.01 -44.20
N GLN A 643 -8.99 -28.08 -44.98
CA GLN A 643 -9.32 -28.10 -46.41
C GLN A 643 -10.83 -28.09 -46.66
N ASP A 644 -11.59 -28.78 -45.82
CA ASP A 644 -13.06 -28.78 -45.86
C ASP A 644 -13.60 -27.38 -45.52
N TRP A 645 -13.04 -26.70 -44.51
CA TRP A 645 -13.31 -25.28 -44.26
C TRP A 645 -12.99 -24.39 -45.45
N LYS A 646 -11.80 -24.54 -46.05
CA LYS A 646 -11.37 -23.72 -47.18
C LYS A 646 -12.28 -23.92 -48.40
N SER A 647 -12.68 -25.16 -48.67
CA SER A 647 -13.60 -25.50 -49.75
C SER A 647 -14.98 -24.85 -49.55
N ARG A 648 -15.48 -24.79 -48.31
CA ARG A 648 -16.70 -24.03 -47.98
C ARG A 648 -16.51 -22.54 -48.26
N GLN A 649 -15.40 -21.96 -47.82
CA GLN A 649 -15.09 -20.54 -47.97
C GLN A 649 -15.04 -20.15 -49.45
N ASP A 650 -14.32 -20.92 -50.26
CA ASP A 650 -14.15 -20.65 -51.69
C ASP A 650 -15.50 -20.79 -52.43
N ALA A 651 -16.29 -21.82 -52.12
CA ALA A 651 -17.65 -22.00 -52.67
C ALA A 651 -18.62 -20.87 -52.31
N GLN A 652 -18.36 -20.16 -51.21
CA GLN A 652 -19.15 -19.01 -50.77
C GLN A 652 -18.71 -17.72 -51.46
N LEU A 653 -17.40 -17.52 -51.66
CA LEU A 653 -16.86 -16.42 -52.45
C LEU A 653 -17.33 -16.48 -53.91
N GLU A 654 -17.45 -17.68 -54.49
CA GLU A 654 -17.99 -17.89 -55.84
C GLU A 654 -19.49 -17.55 -55.98
N LYS A 655 -20.23 -17.48 -54.87
CA LYS A 655 -21.67 -17.15 -54.85
C LYS A 655 -21.95 -15.66 -54.61
N GLN A 656 -20.93 -14.85 -54.29
CA GLN A 656 -21.07 -13.40 -54.15
C GLN A 656 -20.82 -12.73 -55.51
N PRO A 657 -21.81 -11.98 -56.07
CA PRO A 657 -21.69 -11.35 -57.39
C PRO A 657 -20.69 -10.21 -57.47
#